data_AF-A0AA86MPJ0-F1
#
_entry.id   AF-A0AA86MPJ0-F1
#
_cell.length_a   1.000
_cell.length_b   1.000
_cell.length_c   1.000
_cell.angle_alpha   90.00
_cell.angle_beta   90.00
_cell.angle_gamma   90.00
#
_symmetry.space_group_name_H-M   'P 1'
#
loop_
_entity.id
_entity.type
_entity.pdbx_description
1 polymer ?
#
loop_
_entity_poly.entity_id
_entity_poly.type
_entity_poly.pdbx_seq_one_letter_code
_entity_poly.pdbx_strand_id
1 'polypeptide(L)'
;MVVKKKGSSLIFVVIIFMFVTIVSSSMLSMVSSNYKARVSESNRIKNLYGADSGINTAYVIITKTFDAATQYGYLKVNELYNMYENENIDINTNRGKYVTLIKDIDELERDIKNLQNQIKDADENNDISKFKQQISEKRKLIEEDKEFIELIKKEEFKRAFKEYINTNLKNFTEDGRYIQYIKENYSDTYMAQNISVGYDNNQKIESEILEQEVDRIKYEKEILKSNGHKYDIKLQYYDKENPYNIKLISTFYDRNNKKEDNENGFSNEKNKRQLQASYIMNVPNYDDIYFEKVSEDIYENSVFKDKGIIVGRDFIINNLSNLTVDGDIFVVGVKPSTMNINNKYNGGISLKDSKNVKFNGNVVTRSTFNIQDNSSVEIKNNLYASNIYAGAIDKDGSVISSSNLNVYNNVILDNDLTLNGYNTQIKINNFYGINDKNINSEYSDQSKNSSSIIINNYDDDSKITINNEAYIMGTAYINTENKYQTGESVAVKGNYKAYSVEDPDKANQQFEEDDPLRVLKGSLKEKGDHFVSYWSKEENKEELLSEVIKLPSEVHSVGATVSEGNVNNSTNYDSAVIKTKKAEYAARVYKLENVEINEENKDDYYSYYNNQDIINIEQIINLSNLYGYNIESEANKKYKALFDNSKKIMEIKSGNNDAIEITDKKIKITAKDGELNAVIVTNGDIIIDDNITINGNIITTDNLSIEGSNVEIKEDKNVKDKVIESKSDLFKEIFGVMTSEEINKNETTKNIVSSQYNIDDFLKINRWKILK
;
A
#
# COMPACT_ATOMS: atom_id res chain seq x y z
N MET A 1 -58.26 88.92 47.83
CA MET A 1 -57.86 88.72 46.43
C MET A 1 -56.96 87.48 46.38
N VAL A 2 -57.42 86.44 45.67
CA VAL A 2 -56.69 85.21 45.26
C VAL A 2 -56.21 84.25 46.37
N VAL A 3 -57.07 83.30 46.73
CA VAL A 3 -56.66 82.04 47.39
C VAL A 3 -55.93 81.16 46.36
N LYS A 4 -54.62 81.38 46.19
CA LYS A 4 -53.77 80.46 45.42
C LYS A 4 -53.40 79.27 46.31
N LYS A 5 -53.89 78.07 45.96
CA LYS A 5 -53.81 76.78 46.67
C LYS A 5 -52.36 76.32 46.93
N LYS A 6 -51.65 76.89 47.91
CA LYS A 6 -50.27 76.51 48.24
C LYS A 6 -50.11 75.11 48.86
N GLY A 7 -51.19 74.49 49.36
CA GLY A 7 -51.18 73.12 49.88
C GLY A 7 -51.33 72.02 48.81
N SER A 8 -51.99 72.32 47.68
CA SER A 8 -52.23 71.34 46.60
C SER A 8 -50.92 70.91 45.92
N SER A 9 -49.99 71.84 45.72
CA SER A 9 -48.69 71.54 45.10
C SER A 9 -47.81 70.68 45.99
N LEU A 10 -47.82 70.90 47.32
CA LEU A 10 -47.05 70.08 48.27
C LEU A 10 -47.55 68.63 48.31
N ILE A 11 -48.88 68.43 48.36
CA ILE A 11 -49.48 67.09 48.31
C ILE A 11 -49.15 66.39 46.99
N PHE A 12 -49.21 67.10 45.87
CA PHE A 12 -48.86 66.55 44.56
C PHE A 12 -47.38 66.15 44.48
N VAL A 13 -46.47 66.95 45.05
CA VAL A 13 -45.04 66.64 45.15
C VAL A 13 -44.80 65.40 46.02
N VAL A 14 -45.47 65.28 47.17
CA VAL A 14 -45.36 64.10 48.05
C VAL A 14 -45.88 62.84 47.36
N ILE A 15 -47.01 62.92 46.66
CA ILE A 15 -47.57 61.80 45.89
C ILE A 15 -46.59 61.39 44.77
N ILE A 16 -46.07 62.35 44.00
CA ILE A 16 -45.05 62.07 42.97
C ILE A 16 -43.81 61.43 43.60
N PHE A 17 -43.32 61.92 44.74
CA PHE A 17 -42.17 61.33 45.45
C PHE A 17 -42.43 59.91 45.96
N MET A 18 -43.65 59.62 46.43
CA MET A 18 -44.05 58.25 46.81
C MET A 18 -44.05 57.33 45.58
N PHE A 19 -44.64 57.78 44.46
CA PHE A 19 -44.62 57.01 43.21
C PHE A 19 -43.19 56.77 42.71
N VAL A 20 -42.35 57.81 42.69
CA VAL A 20 -40.94 57.69 42.28
C VAL A 20 -40.20 56.73 43.21
N THR A 21 -40.34 56.85 44.54
CA THR A 21 -39.68 55.96 45.50
C THR A 21 -40.14 54.51 45.32
N ILE A 22 -41.44 54.25 45.18
CA ILE A 22 -41.96 52.88 44.96
C ILE A 22 -41.41 52.30 43.65
N VAL A 23 -41.47 53.06 42.55
CA VAL A 23 -40.96 52.61 41.25
C VAL A 23 -39.45 52.38 41.30
N SER A 24 -38.68 53.28 41.92
CA SER A 24 -37.23 53.14 42.09
C SER A 24 -36.87 51.95 42.97
N SER A 25 -37.56 51.73 44.09
CA SER A 25 -37.36 50.57 44.95
C SER A 25 -37.74 49.27 44.23
N SER A 26 -38.86 49.23 43.49
CA SER A 26 -39.24 48.07 42.69
C SER A 26 -38.23 47.76 41.59
N MET A 27 -37.72 48.77 40.88
CA MET A 27 -36.66 48.60 39.89
C MET A 27 -35.37 48.08 40.53
N LEU A 28 -34.96 48.61 41.69
CA LEU A 28 -33.77 48.15 42.41
C LEU A 28 -33.92 46.72 42.91
N SER A 29 -35.10 46.34 43.43
CA SER A 29 -35.41 44.96 43.82
C SER A 29 -35.38 44.01 42.62
N MET A 30 -35.93 44.41 41.48
CA MET A 30 -35.88 43.63 40.23
C MET A 30 -34.43 43.45 39.75
N VAL A 31 -33.63 44.51 39.75
CA VAL A 31 -32.21 44.46 39.39
C VAL A 31 -31.42 43.56 40.35
N SER A 32 -31.64 43.69 41.65
CA SER A 32 -30.98 42.86 42.67
C SER A 32 -31.37 41.38 42.54
N SER A 33 -32.66 41.10 42.30
CA SER A 33 -33.17 39.76 42.05
C SER A 33 -32.57 39.15 40.77
N ASN A 34 -32.55 39.92 39.68
CA ASN A 34 -31.94 39.50 38.41
C ASN A 34 -30.43 39.26 38.56
N TYR A 35 -29.72 40.10 39.31
CA TYR A 35 -28.30 39.92 39.59
C TYR A 35 -28.05 38.63 40.38
N LYS A 36 -28.82 38.38 41.46
CA LYS A 36 -28.73 37.13 42.24
C LYS A 36 -29.06 35.90 41.39
N ALA A 37 -30.08 35.97 40.54
CA ALA A 37 -30.44 34.89 39.62
C ALA A 37 -29.30 34.61 38.62
N ARG A 38 -28.70 35.65 38.02
CA ARG A 38 -27.55 35.51 37.11
C ARG A 38 -26.32 34.93 37.80
N VAL A 39 -26.00 35.36 39.01
CA VAL A 39 -24.88 34.80 39.79
C VAL A 39 -25.14 33.33 40.14
N SER A 40 -26.38 32.98 40.51
CA SER A 40 -26.75 31.59 40.77
C SER A 40 -26.62 30.72 39.52
N GLU A 41 -27.08 31.20 38.36
CA GLU A 41 -26.96 30.48 37.10
C GLU A 41 -25.50 30.36 36.65
N SER A 42 -24.71 31.42 36.80
CA SER A 42 -23.27 31.41 36.53
C SER A 42 -22.54 30.38 37.40
N ASN A 43 -22.86 30.29 38.70
CA ASN A 43 -22.28 29.29 39.59
C ASN A 43 -22.75 27.87 39.25
N ARG A 44 -24.00 27.71 38.82
CA ARG A 44 -24.53 26.43 38.32
C ARG A 44 -23.76 25.95 37.09
N ILE A 45 -23.53 26.84 36.12
CA ILE A 45 -22.80 26.54 34.90
C ILE A 45 -21.33 26.24 35.22
N LYS A 46 -20.68 27.06 36.06
CA LYS A 46 -19.31 26.82 36.55
C LYS A 46 -19.17 25.44 37.18
N ASN A 47 -20.08 25.06 38.08
CA ASN A 47 -20.02 23.76 38.74
C ASN A 47 -20.30 22.59 37.79
N LEU A 48 -21.12 22.81 36.76
CA LEU A 48 -21.37 21.82 35.71
C LEU A 48 -20.09 21.59 34.89
N TYR A 49 -19.41 22.65 34.46
CA TYR A 49 -18.11 22.55 33.81
C TYR A 49 -17.04 21.93 34.71
N GLY A 50 -17.09 22.20 36.02
CA GLY A 50 -16.22 21.54 37.00
C GLY A 50 -16.46 20.03 37.07
N ALA A 51 -17.71 19.58 37.08
CA ALA A 51 -18.02 18.15 37.03
C ALA A 51 -17.61 17.52 35.68
N ASP A 52 -17.78 18.25 34.57
CA ASP A 52 -17.44 17.77 33.23
C ASP A 52 -15.93 17.63 33.04
N SER A 53 -15.18 18.60 33.55
CA SER A 53 -13.71 18.51 33.65
C SER A 53 -13.27 17.24 34.38
N GLY A 54 -13.99 16.81 35.42
CA GLY A 54 -13.66 15.60 36.18
C GLY A 54 -13.90 14.32 35.41
N ILE A 55 -14.92 14.29 34.55
CA ILE A 55 -15.13 13.20 33.60
C ILE A 55 -13.96 13.13 32.62
N ASN A 56 -13.54 14.28 32.06
CA ASN A 56 -12.43 14.34 31.11
C ASN A 56 -11.12 13.88 31.73
N THR A 57 -10.83 14.28 32.96
CA THR A 57 -9.60 13.84 33.59
C THR A 57 -9.64 12.36 33.99
N ALA A 58 -10.80 11.84 34.37
CA ALA A 58 -10.94 10.42 34.61
C ALA A 58 -10.77 9.59 33.32
N TYR A 59 -11.22 10.10 32.17
CA TYR A 59 -10.94 9.49 30.87
C TYR A 59 -9.43 9.40 30.62
N VAL A 60 -8.68 10.49 30.85
CA VAL A 60 -7.20 10.47 30.75
C VAL A 60 -6.57 9.42 31.67
N ILE A 61 -7.09 9.26 32.88
CA ILE A 61 -6.66 8.21 33.80
C ILE A 61 -6.93 6.80 33.24
N ILE A 62 -8.13 6.57 32.69
CA ILE A 62 -8.51 5.27 32.10
C ILE A 62 -7.58 4.94 30.93
N THR A 63 -7.34 5.89 30.02
CA THR A 63 -6.42 5.74 28.89
C THR A 63 -5.01 5.40 29.37
N LYS A 64 -4.45 6.15 30.33
CA LYS A 64 -3.10 5.85 30.84
C LYS A 64 -3.01 4.50 31.57
N THR A 65 -4.09 4.10 32.23
CA THR A 65 -4.15 2.79 32.90
C THR A 65 -4.25 1.66 31.86
N PHE A 66 -4.93 1.90 30.74
CA PHE A 66 -4.93 1.01 29.58
C PHE A 66 -3.53 0.87 29.01
N ASP A 67 -2.84 1.98 28.73
CA ASP A 67 -1.47 1.97 28.21
C ASP A 67 -0.49 1.22 29.12
N ALA A 68 -0.63 1.40 30.43
CA ALA A 68 0.19 0.68 31.41
C ALA A 68 -0.16 -0.81 31.47
N ALA A 69 -1.45 -1.17 31.34
CA ALA A 69 -1.90 -2.55 31.28
C ALA A 69 -1.39 -3.26 30.03
N THR A 70 -1.34 -2.58 28.88
CA THR A 70 -0.76 -3.15 27.66
C THR A 70 0.74 -3.39 27.84
N GLN A 71 1.47 -2.42 28.41
CA GLN A 71 2.91 -2.57 28.69
C GLN A 71 3.18 -3.71 29.66
N TYR A 72 2.37 -3.84 30.71
CA TYR A 72 2.47 -4.94 31.67
C TYR A 72 2.18 -6.29 31.01
N GLY A 73 1.14 -6.37 30.18
CA GLY A 73 0.85 -7.56 29.38
C GLY A 73 2.03 -7.97 28.49
N TYR A 74 2.65 -6.99 27.82
CA TYR A 74 3.84 -7.21 27.01
C TYR A 74 5.03 -7.73 27.84
N LEU A 75 5.28 -7.18 29.03
CA LEU A 75 6.34 -7.66 29.91
C LEU A 75 6.13 -9.12 30.32
N LYS A 76 4.88 -9.52 30.62
CA LYS A 76 4.56 -10.92 30.97
C LYS A 76 4.66 -11.87 29.80
N VAL A 77 4.32 -11.44 28.59
CA VAL A 77 4.63 -12.20 27.38
C VAL A 77 6.15 -12.29 27.20
N ASN A 78 6.90 -11.22 27.47
CA ASN A 78 8.34 -11.22 27.34
C ASN A 78 9.06 -12.15 28.32
N GLU A 79 8.51 -12.32 29.52
CA GLU A 79 8.98 -13.30 30.51
C GLU A 79 8.88 -14.75 30.01
N LEU A 80 8.06 -15.02 28.97
CA LEU A 80 8.04 -16.33 28.31
C LEU A 80 9.37 -16.62 27.59
N TYR A 81 10.04 -15.61 27.03
CA TYR A 81 11.27 -15.76 26.24
C TYR A 81 12.56 -15.85 27.09
N ASN A 82 12.62 -15.18 28.24
CA ASN A 82 13.85 -15.07 29.02
C ASN A 82 14.14 -16.35 29.82
N MET A 83 15.19 -17.08 29.42
CA MET A 83 15.70 -18.26 30.13
C MET A 83 16.90 -17.91 31.02
N TYR A 84 16.92 -18.49 32.22
CA TYR A 84 18.16 -18.93 32.87
C TYR A 84 18.29 -20.43 32.62
N GLU A 85 19.48 -20.90 32.18
CA GLU A 85 19.73 -22.27 31.69
C GLU A 85 19.44 -23.42 32.68
N ASN A 86 18.98 -23.17 33.92
CA ASN A 86 18.85 -24.16 34.99
C ASN A 86 17.53 -24.12 35.79
N GLU A 87 16.44 -23.56 35.26
CA GLU A 87 15.13 -23.60 35.95
C GLU A 87 14.37 -24.92 35.72
N ASN A 88 13.81 -25.50 36.79
CA ASN A 88 12.84 -26.60 36.68
C ASN A 88 11.54 -26.06 36.04
N ILE A 89 11.26 -26.45 34.81
CA ILE A 89 10.10 -25.96 34.04
C ILE A 89 8.85 -26.77 34.42
N ASP A 90 7.83 -26.11 34.96
CA ASP A 90 6.49 -26.71 35.13
C ASP A 90 5.67 -26.56 33.84
N ILE A 91 5.49 -27.68 33.12
CA ILE A 91 4.74 -27.78 31.88
C ILE A 91 3.26 -27.35 32.00
N ASN A 92 2.72 -27.26 33.21
CA ASN A 92 1.34 -26.83 33.42
C ASN A 92 1.18 -25.30 33.31
N THR A 93 2.27 -24.55 33.44
CA THR A 93 2.28 -23.09 33.31
C THR A 93 2.35 -22.67 31.83
N ASN A 94 1.80 -21.51 31.47
CA ASN A 94 1.92 -20.96 30.11
C ASN A 94 3.37 -20.86 29.64
N ARG A 95 4.28 -20.46 30.54
CA ARG A 95 5.74 -20.44 30.31
C ARG A 95 6.30 -21.82 30.01
N GLY A 96 5.91 -22.85 30.78
CA GLY A 96 6.37 -24.20 30.54
C GLY A 96 5.90 -24.78 29.22
N LYS A 97 4.62 -24.53 28.86
CA LYS A 97 4.08 -24.93 27.55
C LYS A 97 4.81 -24.25 26.41
N TYR A 98 5.03 -22.93 26.51
CA TYR A 98 5.76 -22.15 25.51
C TYR A 98 7.16 -22.74 25.25
N VAL A 99 7.95 -22.95 26.31
CA VAL A 99 9.32 -23.48 26.16
C VAL A 99 9.32 -24.90 25.59
N THR A 100 8.35 -25.74 25.97
CA THR A 100 8.24 -27.08 25.42
C THR A 100 7.91 -27.07 23.92
N LEU A 101 7.04 -26.17 23.46
CA LEU A 101 6.73 -26.02 22.04
C LEU A 101 7.93 -25.54 21.22
N ILE A 102 8.69 -24.58 21.74
CA ILE A 102 9.93 -24.12 21.08
C ILE A 102 10.92 -25.29 20.92
N LYS A 103 11.07 -26.13 21.94
CA LYS A 103 11.91 -27.34 21.85
C LYS A 103 11.38 -28.34 20.83
N ASP A 104 10.07 -28.53 20.73
CA ASP A 104 9.45 -29.40 19.73
C ASP A 104 9.76 -28.89 18.32
N ILE A 105 9.56 -27.59 18.07
CA ILE A 105 9.88 -26.93 16.80
C ILE A 105 11.36 -27.10 16.45
N ASP A 106 12.29 -26.81 17.37
CA ASP A 106 13.74 -26.96 17.15
C ASP A 106 14.12 -28.40 16.74
N GLU A 107 13.50 -29.40 17.37
CA GLU A 107 13.71 -30.81 17.04
C GLU A 107 13.14 -31.17 15.66
N LEU A 108 11.93 -30.71 15.35
CA LEU A 108 11.28 -30.93 14.06
C LEU A 108 12.04 -30.24 12.90
N GLU A 109 12.58 -29.05 13.12
CA GLU A 109 13.41 -28.32 12.15
C GLU A 109 14.74 -29.04 11.87
N ARG A 110 15.40 -29.58 12.91
CA ARG A 110 16.59 -30.42 12.73
C ARG A 110 16.28 -31.66 11.92
N ASP A 111 15.16 -32.31 12.18
CA ASP A 111 14.70 -33.46 11.41
C ASP A 111 14.46 -33.08 9.93
N ILE A 112 13.79 -31.96 9.65
CA ILE A 112 13.55 -31.46 8.28
C ILE A 112 14.88 -31.19 7.56
N LYS A 113 15.83 -30.53 8.22
CA LYS A 113 17.14 -30.24 7.64
C LYS A 113 17.90 -31.52 7.28
N ASN A 114 17.83 -32.53 8.15
CA ASN A 114 18.41 -33.85 7.87
C ASN A 114 17.76 -34.51 6.64
N LEU A 115 16.42 -34.44 6.52
CA LEU A 115 15.69 -34.97 5.36
C LEU A 115 16.01 -34.19 4.07
N GLN A 116 16.13 -32.87 4.13
CA GLN A 116 16.52 -32.04 2.98
C GLN A 116 17.94 -32.36 2.48
N ASN A 117 18.88 -32.65 3.39
CA ASN A 117 20.21 -33.10 3.02
C ASN A 117 20.16 -34.50 2.36
N GLN A 118 19.35 -35.42 2.89
CA GLN A 118 19.15 -36.73 2.28
C GLN A 118 18.55 -36.66 0.87
N ILE A 119 17.68 -35.67 0.58
CA ILE A 119 17.16 -35.44 -0.77
C ILE A 119 18.26 -35.02 -1.75
N LYS A 120 19.27 -34.25 -1.31
CA LYS A 120 20.39 -33.82 -2.16
C LYS A 120 21.29 -34.99 -2.56
N ASP A 121 21.38 -36.01 -1.70
CA ASP A 121 22.24 -37.18 -1.88
C ASP A 121 21.50 -38.41 -2.47
N ALA A 122 20.20 -38.29 -2.77
CA ALA A 122 19.35 -39.39 -3.22
C ALA A 122 19.23 -39.48 -4.76
N ASP A 123 19.48 -40.67 -5.32
CA ASP A 123 19.41 -40.94 -6.76
C ASP A 123 18.05 -41.53 -7.23
N GLU A 124 17.17 -41.98 -6.32
CA GLU A 124 15.90 -42.63 -6.67
C GLU A 124 14.65 -41.76 -6.41
N ASN A 125 13.75 -41.67 -7.42
CA ASN A 125 12.50 -40.90 -7.35
C ASN A 125 11.56 -41.30 -6.19
N ASN A 126 11.55 -42.58 -5.80
CA ASN A 126 10.69 -43.07 -4.71
C ASN A 126 11.16 -42.58 -3.34
N ASP A 127 12.48 -42.52 -3.10
CA ASP A 127 13.05 -42.02 -1.85
C ASP A 127 12.84 -40.51 -1.71
N ILE A 128 13.03 -39.75 -2.80
CA ILE A 128 12.76 -38.32 -2.85
C ILE A 128 11.29 -38.03 -2.50
N SER A 129 10.34 -38.78 -3.09
CA SER A 129 8.91 -38.61 -2.79
C SER A 129 8.59 -38.89 -1.31
N LYS A 130 9.21 -39.92 -0.74
CA LYS A 130 9.02 -40.31 0.67
C LYS A 130 9.58 -39.25 1.63
N PHE A 131 10.78 -38.72 1.36
CA PHE A 131 11.37 -37.65 2.17
C PHE A 131 10.54 -36.36 2.09
N LYS A 132 10.04 -36.01 0.90
CA LYS A 132 9.14 -34.87 0.72
C LYS A 132 7.85 -35.02 1.55
N GLN A 133 7.27 -36.22 1.60
CA GLN A 133 6.11 -36.50 2.45
C GLN A 133 6.44 -36.32 3.94
N GLN A 134 7.55 -36.85 4.42
CA GLN A 134 7.96 -36.71 5.82
C GLN A 134 8.25 -35.25 6.22
N ILE A 135 8.86 -34.47 5.33
CA ILE A 135 9.06 -33.03 5.53
C ILE A 135 7.69 -32.33 5.63
N SER A 136 6.75 -32.68 4.75
CA SER A 136 5.40 -32.13 4.77
C SER A 136 4.67 -32.41 6.08
N GLU A 137 4.75 -33.65 6.58
CA GLU A 137 4.14 -34.05 7.86
C GLU A 137 4.76 -33.28 9.03
N LYS A 138 6.09 -33.16 9.09
CA LYS A 138 6.79 -32.42 10.17
C LYS A 138 6.49 -30.92 10.14
N ARG A 139 6.42 -30.30 8.96
CA ARG A 139 6.05 -28.88 8.83
C ARG A 139 4.63 -28.61 9.31
N LYS A 140 3.71 -29.54 9.10
CA LYS A 140 2.36 -29.44 9.65
C LYS A 140 2.36 -29.42 11.18
N LEU A 141 3.19 -30.26 11.82
CA LEU A 141 3.35 -30.26 13.28
C LEU A 141 3.94 -28.95 13.78
N ILE A 142 4.96 -28.40 13.09
CA ILE A 142 5.54 -27.08 13.43
C ILE A 142 4.48 -25.98 13.34
N GLU A 143 3.64 -25.99 12.31
CA GLU A 143 2.56 -25.00 12.18
C GLU A 143 1.54 -25.13 13.32
N GLU A 144 1.15 -26.36 13.67
CA GLU A 144 0.27 -26.62 14.82
C GLU A 144 0.90 -26.11 16.13
N ASP A 145 2.21 -26.31 16.34
CA ASP A 145 2.96 -25.81 17.50
C ASP A 145 3.04 -24.27 17.52
N LYS A 146 3.30 -23.63 16.37
CA LYS A 146 3.34 -22.17 16.21
C LYS A 146 1.98 -21.54 16.49
N GLU A 147 0.89 -22.11 15.96
CA GLU A 147 -0.47 -21.66 16.30
C GLU A 147 -0.75 -21.74 17.80
N PHE A 148 -0.24 -22.79 18.45
CA PHE A 148 -0.40 -22.98 19.89
C PHE A 148 0.43 -21.97 20.69
N ILE A 149 1.64 -21.65 20.25
CA ILE A 149 2.47 -20.57 20.81
C ILE A 149 1.74 -19.23 20.73
N GLU A 150 1.16 -18.87 19.58
CA GLU A 150 0.41 -17.63 19.43
C GLU A 150 -0.81 -17.58 20.35
N LEU A 151 -1.50 -18.72 20.53
CA LEU A 151 -2.58 -18.83 21.50
C LEU A 151 -2.08 -18.63 22.95
N ILE A 152 -0.92 -19.17 23.32
CA ILE A 152 -0.30 -18.94 24.64
C ILE A 152 0.03 -17.46 24.83
N LYS A 153 0.67 -16.81 23.85
CA LYS A 153 1.02 -15.38 23.92
C LYS A 153 -0.24 -14.53 24.15
N LYS A 154 -1.28 -14.79 23.36
CA LYS A 154 -2.58 -14.12 23.46
C LYS A 154 -3.22 -14.28 24.83
N GLU A 155 -3.27 -15.51 25.35
CA GLU A 155 -3.88 -15.78 26.66
C GLU A 155 -3.05 -15.22 27.83
N GLU A 156 -1.72 -15.27 27.75
CA GLU A 156 -0.82 -14.67 28.75
C GLU A 156 -0.94 -13.15 28.79
N PHE A 157 -0.97 -12.50 27.62
CA PHE A 157 -1.19 -11.07 27.51
C PHE A 157 -2.52 -10.65 28.14
N LYS A 158 -3.63 -11.31 27.77
CA LYS A 158 -4.96 -11.03 28.31
C LYS A 158 -5.02 -11.23 29.82
N ARG A 159 -4.42 -12.31 30.33
CA ARG A 159 -4.35 -12.61 31.77
C ARG A 159 -3.69 -11.44 32.52
N ALA A 160 -2.50 -11.05 32.08
CA ALA A 160 -1.74 -9.97 32.69
C ALA A 160 -2.43 -8.60 32.55
N PHE A 161 -3.00 -8.29 31.37
CA PHE A 161 -3.77 -7.07 31.13
C PHE A 161 -4.93 -6.94 32.12
N LYS A 162 -5.75 -7.99 32.27
CA LYS A 162 -6.90 -7.99 33.19
C LYS A 162 -6.48 -7.88 34.64
N GLU A 163 -5.41 -8.59 35.04
CA GLU A 163 -4.84 -8.50 36.37
C GLU A 163 -4.44 -7.05 36.71
N TYR A 164 -3.80 -6.36 35.76
CA TYR A 164 -3.41 -4.97 35.91
C TYR A 164 -4.61 -4.02 36.00
N ILE A 165 -5.59 -4.15 35.09
CA ILE A 165 -6.80 -3.31 35.09
C ILE A 165 -7.59 -3.48 36.40
N ASN A 166 -7.82 -4.72 36.84
CA ASN A 166 -8.60 -5.01 38.04
C ASN A 166 -7.93 -4.46 39.31
N THR A 167 -6.59 -4.48 39.36
CA THR A 167 -5.82 -3.99 40.50
C THR A 167 -5.75 -2.47 40.52
N ASN A 168 -5.39 -1.84 39.40
CA ASN A 168 -5.06 -0.43 39.38
C ASN A 168 -6.31 0.45 39.22
N LEU A 169 -7.26 0.08 38.36
CA LEU A 169 -8.39 0.94 38.04
C LEU A 169 -9.38 1.09 39.23
N LYS A 170 -9.38 0.15 40.19
CA LYS A 170 -10.14 0.24 41.46
C LYS A 170 -9.52 1.22 42.47
N ASN A 171 -8.19 1.31 42.52
CA ASN A 171 -7.48 2.03 43.58
C ASN A 171 -7.48 3.57 43.45
N PHE A 172 -7.94 4.12 42.32
CA PHE A 172 -8.02 5.58 42.13
C PHE A 172 -9.26 6.24 42.76
N THR A 173 -10.09 5.45 43.44
CA THR A 173 -11.38 5.90 44.00
C THR A 173 -11.30 6.40 45.44
N GLU A 174 -10.21 6.14 46.18
CA GLU A 174 -10.23 6.33 47.63
C GLU A 174 -9.60 7.61 48.19
N ASP A 175 -8.62 8.30 47.55
CA ASP A 175 -7.96 9.44 48.22
C ASP A 175 -7.35 10.54 47.33
N GLY A 176 -7.85 10.73 46.11
CA GLY A 176 -7.53 11.95 45.33
C GLY A 176 -6.05 12.13 44.94
N ARG A 177 -5.24 11.07 44.97
CA ARG A 177 -3.88 11.03 44.40
C ARG A 177 -3.70 9.78 43.56
N TYR A 178 -3.63 9.95 42.24
CA TYR A 178 -3.11 8.91 41.35
C TYR A 178 -1.58 8.97 41.43
N ILE A 179 -0.95 8.05 42.19
CA ILE A 179 0.50 7.85 42.12
C ILE A 179 0.73 6.49 41.45
N GLN A 180 1.24 6.53 40.23
CA GLN A 180 1.65 5.34 39.49
C GLN A 180 2.92 4.78 40.14
N TYR A 181 2.82 3.65 40.84
CA TYR A 181 3.99 2.86 41.26
C TYR A 181 4.04 1.58 40.44
N ILE A 182 4.86 1.56 39.40
CA ILE A 182 5.35 0.29 38.83
C ILE A 182 6.54 -0.10 39.70
N LYS A 183 6.38 -1.12 40.53
CA LYS A 183 7.47 -1.74 41.29
C LYS A 183 7.66 -3.15 40.76
N GLU A 184 8.75 -3.40 40.07
CA GLU A 184 9.27 -4.75 39.88
C GLU A 184 10.72 -4.81 40.37
N ASN A 185 10.96 -5.71 41.33
CA ASN A 185 12.28 -6.24 41.59
C ASN A 185 12.63 -7.12 40.38
N TYR A 186 13.55 -6.68 39.54
CA TYR A 186 14.63 -7.45 38.87
C TYR A 186 15.15 -6.62 37.67
N SER A 187 16.33 -6.02 37.87
CA SER A 187 17.26 -5.41 36.92
C SER A 187 16.74 -4.52 35.77
N ASP A 188 16.95 -3.21 36.00
CA ASP A 188 17.44 -2.18 35.08
C ASP A 188 16.76 -1.93 33.72
N THR A 189 16.17 -0.72 33.66
CA THR A 189 15.71 0.10 32.52
C THR A 189 14.42 -0.34 31.84
N TYR A 190 13.30 0.35 32.12
CA TYR A 190 12.41 1.08 31.17
C TYR A 190 11.36 1.90 31.97
N MET A 191 10.79 2.93 31.32
CA MET A 191 10.34 4.21 31.92
C MET A 191 9.22 4.15 32.99
N ALA A 192 9.55 4.48 34.23
CA ALA A 192 8.56 4.97 35.19
C ALA A 192 8.21 6.44 34.87
N GLN A 193 7.11 6.68 34.15
CA GLN A 193 6.55 8.03 34.07
C GLN A 193 5.76 8.33 35.36
N ASN A 194 6.35 9.14 36.24
CA ASN A 194 5.64 9.72 37.37
C ASN A 194 4.63 10.75 36.85
N ILE A 195 3.39 10.33 36.60
CA ILE A 195 2.32 11.23 36.18
C ILE A 195 1.50 11.60 37.42
N SER A 196 1.74 12.79 37.97
CA SER A 196 0.85 13.39 38.94
C SER A 196 -0.26 14.15 38.22
N VAL A 197 -1.49 13.65 38.32
CA VAL A 197 -2.67 14.41 37.91
C VAL A 197 -3.25 15.08 39.16
N GLY A 198 -2.96 16.37 39.32
CA GLY A 198 -3.52 17.18 40.41
C GLY A 198 -4.96 17.59 40.10
N TYR A 199 -5.86 17.36 41.05
CA TYR A 199 -7.24 17.80 40.98
C TYR A 199 -7.51 18.89 42.02
N ASP A 200 -8.43 19.80 41.72
CA ASP A 200 -8.86 20.81 42.69
C ASP A 200 -9.58 20.12 43.86
N ASN A 201 -9.31 20.53 45.10
CA ASN A 201 -9.85 19.92 46.33
C ASN A 201 -11.40 19.95 46.41
N ASN A 202 -12.04 20.63 45.46
CA ASN A 202 -13.49 20.85 45.35
C ASN A 202 -14.19 19.79 44.48
N GLN A 203 -13.45 18.78 44.01
CA GLN A 203 -13.92 17.77 43.06
C GLN A 203 -13.78 16.36 43.64
N LYS A 204 -14.83 15.55 43.51
CA LYS A 204 -14.84 14.12 43.89
C LYS A 204 -15.20 13.26 42.68
N ILE A 205 -14.39 12.24 42.40
CA ILE A 205 -14.62 11.28 41.32
C ILE A 205 -14.82 9.90 41.94
N GLU A 206 -15.92 9.24 41.60
CA GLU A 206 -16.22 7.87 41.99
C GLU A 206 -16.30 7.01 40.72
N SER A 207 -15.71 5.82 40.74
CA SER A 207 -15.79 4.87 39.62
C SER A 207 -16.18 3.48 40.08
N GLU A 208 -17.01 2.82 39.28
CA GLU A 208 -17.49 1.46 39.50
C GLU A 208 -17.21 0.65 38.23
N ILE A 209 -16.48 -0.47 38.36
CA ILE A 209 -16.22 -1.40 37.27
C ILE A 209 -17.24 -2.53 37.35
N LEU A 210 -18.02 -2.70 36.29
CA LEU A 210 -19.02 -3.76 36.15
C LEU A 210 -18.57 -4.67 35.01
N GLU A 211 -18.18 -5.90 35.34
CA GLU A 211 -17.98 -6.96 34.35
C GLU A 211 -19.36 -7.44 33.89
N GLN A 212 -19.58 -7.57 32.57
CA GLN A 212 -20.80 -8.20 32.07
C GLN A 212 -20.67 -9.71 32.20
N GLU A 213 -21.64 -10.35 32.86
CA GLU A 213 -21.78 -11.81 32.81
C GLU A 213 -22.34 -12.20 31.43
N VAL A 214 -21.49 -12.83 30.63
CA VAL A 214 -21.87 -13.60 29.46
C VAL A 214 -21.45 -15.05 29.75
N ASP A 215 -22.29 -16.01 29.37
CA ASP A 215 -21.97 -17.43 29.45
C ASP A 215 -20.64 -17.71 28.71
N ARG A 216 -19.58 -17.98 29.47
CA ARG A 216 -18.25 -18.25 28.90
C ARG A 216 -18.25 -19.68 28.38
N ILE A 217 -18.04 -19.85 27.09
CA ILE A 217 -17.68 -21.15 26.53
C ILE A 217 -16.18 -21.32 26.69
N LYS A 218 -15.79 -22.32 27.48
CA LYS A 218 -14.40 -22.69 27.72
C LYS A 218 -13.99 -23.70 26.64
N TYR A 219 -12.92 -23.38 25.93
CA TYR A 219 -12.36 -24.26 24.91
C TYR A 219 -11.06 -24.87 25.40
N GLU A 220 -10.75 -26.05 24.87
CA GLU A 220 -9.53 -26.78 25.15
C GLU A 220 -8.88 -27.15 23.82
N LYS A 221 -7.63 -26.72 23.61
CA LYS A 221 -6.78 -27.16 22.50
C LYS A 221 -5.68 -28.05 23.08
N GLU A 222 -5.41 -29.16 22.41
CA GLU A 222 -4.41 -30.14 22.82
C GLU A 222 -3.45 -30.44 21.67
N ILE A 223 -2.18 -30.58 22.02
CA ILE A 223 -1.12 -31.18 21.20
C ILE A 223 -0.77 -32.50 21.84
N LEU A 224 -0.67 -33.56 21.03
CA LEU A 224 -0.47 -34.93 21.51
C LEU A 224 0.69 -35.61 20.79
N LYS A 225 1.49 -36.37 21.54
CA LYS A 225 2.55 -37.22 20.99
C LYS A 225 2.04 -38.26 20.01
N SER A 226 0.81 -38.74 20.24
CA SER A 226 0.15 -39.69 19.33
C SER A 226 -0.01 -39.14 17.91
N ASN A 227 -0.01 -37.82 17.74
CA ASN A 227 -0.16 -37.16 16.45
C ASN A 227 1.19 -36.85 15.78
N GLY A 228 2.32 -37.19 16.43
CA GLY A 228 3.67 -37.01 15.89
C GLY A 228 4.52 -35.95 16.58
N HIS A 229 3.93 -35.15 17.47
CA HIS A 229 4.65 -34.19 18.33
C HIS A 229 5.56 -34.89 19.34
N LYS A 230 6.51 -34.16 19.91
CA LYS A 230 7.42 -34.71 20.92
C LYS A 230 6.83 -34.66 22.33
N TYR A 231 5.84 -33.78 22.55
CA TYR A 231 5.24 -33.51 23.86
C TYR A 231 3.70 -33.54 23.84
N ASP A 232 3.10 -33.76 25.02
CA ASP A 232 1.66 -33.63 25.22
C ASP A 232 1.41 -32.30 25.94
N ILE A 233 0.62 -31.41 25.34
CA ILE A 233 0.37 -30.06 25.84
C ILE A 233 -1.13 -29.75 25.76
N LYS A 234 -1.70 -29.23 26.85
CA LYS A 234 -3.11 -28.82 26.91
C LYS A 234 -3.23 -27.35 27.30
N LEU A 235 -4.04 -26.58 26.58
CA LEU A 235 -4.33 -25.18 26.89
C LEU A 235 -5.82 -24.95 26.91
N GLN A 236 -6.27 -24.25 27.94
CA GLN A 236 -7.63 -23.80 28.09
C GLN A 236 -7.70 -22.32 27.77
N TYR A 237 -8.63 -21.94 26.89
CA TYR A 237 -8.78 -20.56 26.42
C TYR A 237 -10.25 -20.20 26.23
N TYR A 238 -10.52 -18.92 25.99
CA TYR A 238 -11.87 -18.37 25.79
C TYR A 238 -11.99 -17.69 24.42
N ASP A 239 -13.04 -17.99 23.66
CA ASP A 239 -13.26 -17.43 22.31
C ASP A 239 -13.51 -15.92 22.31
N LYS A 240 -14.19 -15.41 23.35
CA LYS A 240 -14.59 -14.00 23.43
C LYS A 240 -14.38 -13.45 24.83
N GLU A 241 -13.79 -12.27 24.88
CA GLU A 241 -13.56 -11.57 26.14
C GLU A 241 -14.70 -10.63 26.48
N ASN A 242 -15.03 -10.58 27.77
CA ASN A 242 -16.06 -9.69 28.27
C ASN A 242 -15.49 -8.26 28.32
N PRO A 243 -16.19 -7.28 27.72
CA PRO A 243 -15.79 -5.89 27.86
C PRO A 243 -16.06 -5.42 29.29
N TYR A 244 -15.19 -4.54 29.78
CA TYR A 244 -15.40 -3.83 31.04
C TYR A 244 -16.37 -2.68 30.83
N ASN A 245 -17.42 -2.59 31.65
CA ASN A 245 -18.24 -1.40 31.74
C ASN A 245 -17.77 -0.56 32.91
N ILE A 246 -17.20 0.61 32.61
CA ILE A 246 -16.70 1.55 33.61
C ILE A 246 -17.73 2.65 33.77
N LYS A 247 -18.36 2.71 34.93
CA LYS A 247 -19.30 3.77 35.28
C LYS A 247 -18.58 4.79 36.15
N LEU A 248 -18.57 6.03 35.69
CA LEU A 248 -17.93 7.15 36.36
C LEU A 248 -18.96 8.16 36.83
N ILE A 249 -18.85 8.62 38.07
CA ILE A 249 -19.64 9.72 38.62
C ILE A 249 -18.68 10.82 39.07
N SER A 250 -18.74 11.98 38.41
CA SER A 250 -18.00 13.16 38.84
C SER A 250 -18.92 14.12 39.58
N THR A 251 -18.47 14.58 40.74
CA THR A 251 -19.19 15.49 41.61
C THR A 251 -18.36 16.74 41.85
N PHE A 252 -18.94 17.92 41.63
CA PHE A 252 -18.29 19.21 41.88
C PHE A 252 -19.16 20.15 42.71
N TYR A 253 -18.53 20.88 43.63
CA TYR A 253 -19.19 21.87 44.49
C TYR A 253 -18.25 23.03 44.84
N ASP A 254 -18.80 24.24 45.01
CA ASP A 254 -18.00 25.44 45.36
C ASP A 254 -17.86 25.59 46.88
N ARG A 255 -16.63 25.55 47.40
CA ARG A 255 -16.34 25.71 48.84
C ARG A 255 -16.53 27.14 49.37
N ASN A 256 -16.76 28.16 48.52
CA ASN A 256 -16.80 29.56 48.97
C ASN A 256 -18.11 30.01 49.66
N ASN A 257 -19.08 29.10 49.87
CA ASN A 257 -20.32 29.37 50.64
C ASN A 257 -20.34 28.59 51.97
N LYS A 258 -19.26 28.67 52.76
CA LYS A 258 -19.20 28.07 54.09
C LYS A 258 -20.07 28.85 55.09
N LYS A 259 -21.00 28.16 55.74
CA LYS A 259 -21.17 28.35 57.20
C LYS A 259 -20.41 27.22 57.86
N GLU A 260 -19.52 27.55 58.79
CA GLU A 260 -19.05 26.59 59.77
C GLU A 260 -20.26 26.16 60.60
N ASP A 261 -20.61 24.89 60.55
CA ASP A 261 -21.35 24.23 61.63
C ASP A 261 -20.47 23.08 62.13
N ASN A 262 -20.35 23.02 63.45
CA ASN A 262 -19.61 22.02 64.17
C ASN A 262 -20.30 20.66 64.08
N GLU A 263 -19.47 19.62 64.02
CA GLU A 263 -19.77 18.20 64.27
C GLU A 263 -20.60 17.46 63.20
N ASN A 264 -19.89 16.57 62.49
CA ASN A 264 -20.39 15.42 61.73
C ASN A 264 -21.24 15.70 60.48
N GLY A 265 -20.55 15.93 59.36
CA GLY A 265 -21.06 15.63 58.00
C GLY A 265 -21.52 16.83 57.19
N PHE A 266 -20.83 17.07 56.08
CA PHE A 266 -21.12 18.10 55.07
C PHE A 266 -22.56 17.99 54.54
N SER A 267 -23.45 18.91 54.92
CA SER A 267 -24.88 18.80 54.58
C SER A 267 -25.51 20.01 53.86
N ASN A 268 -24.72 20.99 53.37
CA ASN A 268 -25.28 22.08 52.54
C ASN A 268 -24.34 22.54 51.41
N GLU A 269 -24.13 21.69 50.41
CA GLU A 269 -23.46 22.04 49.14
C GLU A 269 -24.44 22.79 48.20
N LYS A 270 -24.60 24.11 48.37
CA LYS A 270 -25.38 24.92 47.40
C LYS A 270 -24.78 24.77 45.99
N ASN A 271 -25.64 24.47 45.00
CA ASN A 271 -25.28 24.30 43.59
C ASN A 271 -24.33 23.13 43.26
N LYS A 272 -24.32 22.04 44.06
CA LYS A 272 -23.67 20.77 43.70
C LYS A 272 -24.09 20.30 42.30
N ARG A 273 -23.12 19.87 41.48
CA ARG A 273 -23.39 19.21 40.20
C ARG A 273 -22.80 17.81 40.16
N GLN A 274 -23.56 16.89 39.58
CA GLN A 274 -23.14 15.51 39.37
C GLN A 274 -23.37 15.11 37.93
N LEU A 275 -22.30 14.60 37.31
CA LEU A 275 -22.35 14.04 35.97
C LEU A 275 -21.97 12.57 36.03
N GLN A 276 -22.59 11.78 35.15
CA GLN A 276 -22.24 10.38 34.95
C GLN A 276 -21.77 10.17 33.52
N ALA A 277 -20.64 9.48 33.37
CA ALA A 277 -20.20 8.90 32.11
C ALA A 277 -20.11 7.37 32.24
N SER A 278 -20.33 6.66 31.14
CA SER A 278 -20.15 5.22 31.06
C SER A 278 -19.29 4.88 29.86
N TYR A 279 -18.22 4.12 30.09
CA TYR A 279 -17.26 3.67 29.09
C TYR A 279 -17.32 2.16 28.94
N ILE A 280 -17.09 1.67 27.72
CA ILE A 280 -16.89 0.27 27.40
C ILE A 280 -15.42 0.12 27.02
N MET A 281 -14.69 -0.73 27.76
CA MET A 281 -13.30 -1.07 27.47
C MET A 281 -13.21 -2.53 27.02
N ASN A 282 -12.79 -2.74 25.78
CA ASN A 282 -12.50 -4.06 25.23
C ASN A 282 -11.12 -4.52 25.67
N VAL A 283 -10.96 -5.81 25.95
CA VAL A 283 -9.65 -6.42 26.21
C VAL A 283 -8.95 -6.62 24.86
N PRO A 284 -7.79 -5.97 24.63
CA PRO A 284 -7.04 -6.16 23.40
C PRO A 284 -6.39 -7.55 23.34
N ASN A 285 -6.13 -8.05 22.13
CA ASN A 285 -5.22 -9.17 21.92
C ASN A 285 -3.77 -8.66 21.87
N TYR A 286 -2.81 -9.57 22.05
CA TYR A 286 -1.38 -9.25 21.95
C TYR A 286 -1.06 -8.58 20.60
N ASP A 287 -1.51 -9.20 19.51
CA ASP A 287 -1.30 -8.75 18.13
C ASP A 287 -2.10 -7.50 17.76
N ASP A 288 -3.04 -7.06 18.61
CA ASP A 288 -3.75 -5.79 18.40
C ASP A 288 -2.89 -4.58 18.87
N ILE A 289 -1.87 -4.83 19.70
CA ILE A 289 -1.08 -3.79 20.36
C ILE A 289 0.42 -3.85 20.02
N TYR A 290 0.99 -5.05 19.98
CA TYR A 290 2.42 -5.29 19.87
C TYR A 290 2.73 -6.11 18.61
N PHE A 291 3.73 -5.66 17.86
CA PHE A 291 4.15 -6.27 16.61
C PHE A 291 5.64 -6.63 16.69
N GLU A 292 6.00 -7.88 16.38
CA GLU A 292 7.40 -8.26 16.30
C GLU A 292 8.01 -7.51 15.11
N LYS A 293 9.00 -6.64 15.38
CA LYS A 293 9.73 -5.95 14.32
C LYS A 293 10.52 -7.01 13.56
N VAL A 294 10.02 -7.41 12.39
CA VAL A 294 10.72 -8.29 11.47
C VAL A 294 12.11 -7.70 11.21
N SER A 295 13.17 -8.53 11.22
CA SER A 295 14.55 -8.05 11.04
C SER A 295 14.66 -7.22 9.75
N GLU A 296 15.44 -6.15 9.80
CA GLU A 296 15.66 -5.25 8.66
C GLU A 296 16.16 -6.02 7.42
N ASP A 297 16.79 -7.18 7.61
CA ASP A 297 17.25 -8.10 6.56
C ASP A 297 16.16 -8.66 5.64
N ILE A 298 14.89 -8.75 6.10
CA ILE A 298 13.78 -9.22 5.23
C ILE A 298 13.23 -8.08 4.36
N TYR A 299 13.42 -6.83 4.79
CA TYR A 299 12.90 -5.64 4.10
C TYR A 299 13.79 -5.12 2.96
N GLU A 300 15.04 -5.57 2.88
CA GLU A 300 15.98 -5.13 1.84
C GLU A 300 15.88 -5.92 0.53
N ASN A 301 14.89 -6.80 0.35
CA ASN A 301 14.63 -7.37 -0.97
C ASN A 301 14.05 -6.28 -1.89
N SER A 302 14.92 -5.68 -2.71
CA SER A 302 14.62 -4.63 -3.68
C SER A 302 13.47 -4.98 -4.64
N VAL A 303 13.16 -6.28 -4.79
CA VAL A 303 12.08 -6.74 -5.65
C VAL A 303 10.69 -6.51 -5.05
N PHE A 304 10.56 -6.50 -3.72
CA PHE A 304 9.28 -6.29 -3.01
C PHE A 304 9.04 -4.86 -2.53
N LYS A 305 10.08 -4.03 -2.62
CA LYS A 305 10.00 -2.64 -2.22
C LYS A 305 9.21 -1.86 -3.26
N ASP A 306 8.06 -1.34 -2.82
CA ASP A 306 7.16 -0.45 -3.57
C ASP A 306 6.46 -1.07 -4.80
N LYS A 307 6.53 -2.40 -5.00
CA LYS A 307 5.89 -3.08 -6.14
C LYS A 307 4.55 -3.70 -5.76
N GLY A 308 3.47 -3.23 -6.38
CA GLY A 308 2.13 -3.83 -6.22
C GLY A 308 1.96 -5.09 -7.07
N ILE A 309 2.53 -5.12 -8.28
CA ILE A 309 2.31 -6.19 -9.27
C ILE A 309 3.63 -6.61 -9.93
N ILE A 310 3.89 -7.92 -9.98
CA ILE A 310 5.00 -8.53 -10.73
C ILE A 310 4.47 -9.71 -11.55
N VAL A 311 4.65 -9.69 -12.87
CA VAL A 311 4.11 -10.69 -13.80
C VAL A 311 5.22 -11.23 -14.70
N GLY A 312 5.41 -12.55 -14.70
CA GLY A 312 6.43 -13.25 -15.48
C GLY A 312 6.10 -13.39 -16.96
N ARG A 313 4.82 -13.26 -17.33
CA ARG A 313 4.35 -13.24 -18.73
C ARG A 313 3.54 -11.99 -19.01
N ASP A 314 2.31 -12.10 -19.51
CA ASP A 314 1.52 -10.95 -19.96
C ASP A 314 0.53 -10.47 -18.88
N PHE A 315 0.30 -9.16 -18.84
CA PHE A 315 -0.75 -8.54 -18.06
C PHE A 315 -1.87 -8.08 -18.99
N ILE A 316 -3.04 -8.72 -18.85
CA ILE A 316 -4.16 -8.61 -19.78
C ILE A 316 -5.34 -7.95 -19.06
N ILE A 317 -5.83 -6.84 -19.61
CA ILE A 317 -6.96 -6.07 -19.07
C ILE A 317 -8.00 -5.93 -20.17
N ASN A 318 -9.15 -6.57 -20.00
CA ASN A 318 -10.18 -6.67 -21.04
C ASN A 318 -11.57 -6.28 -20.50
N ASN A 319 -12.32 -5.52 -21.29
CA ASN A 319 -13.75 -5.20 -21.06
C ASN A 319 -14.05 -4.57 -19.68
N LEU A 320 -13.16 -3.71 -19.19
CA LEU A 320 -13.17 -3.25 -17.81
C LEU A 320 -13.67 -1.80 -17.68
N SER A 321 -14.45 -1.47 -16.65
CA SER A 321 -14.96 -0.10 -16.47
C SER A 321 -14.15 0.80 -15.53
N ASN A 322 -13.47 0.24 -14.53
CA ASN A 322 -12.66 0.94 -13.53
C ASN A 322 -11.58 0.02 -12.94
N LEU A 323 -10.30 0.39 -13.10
CA LEU A 323 -9.14 -0.29 -12.48
C LEU A 323 -8.24 0.77 -11.86
N THR A 324 -7.89 0.61 -10.59
CA THR A 324 -6.86 1.45 -9.96
C THR A 324 -5.77 0.57 -9.37
N VAL A 325 -4.50 0.88 -9.70
CA VAL A 325 -3.34 0.24 -9.09
C VAL A 325 -2.49 1.28 -8.39
N ASP A 326 -2.43 1.18 -7.07
CA ASP A 326 -1.59 1.96 -6.16
C ASP A 326 -0.33 1.17 -5.82
N GLY A 327 0.69 1.28 -6.66
CA GLY A 327 1.98 0.60 -6.51
C GLY A 327 2.68 0.45 -7.86
N ASP A 328 3.97 0.12 -7.84
CA ASP A 328 4.71 -0.11 -9.09
C ASP A 328 4.29 -1.44 -9.73
N ILE A 329 4.25 -1.45 -11.07
CA ILE A 329 3.88 -2.60 -11.89
C ILE A 329 5.11 -3.02 -12.69
N PHE A 330 5.43 -4.32 -12.64
CA PHE A 330 6.47 -4.93 -13.47
C PHE A 330 5.94 -6.13 -14.25
N VAL A 331 6.09 -6.11 -15.57
CA VAL A 331 5.59 -7.17 -16.47
C VAL A 331 6.67 -7.57 -17.47
N VAL A 332 7.13 -8.81 -17.42
CA VAL A 332 8.13 -9.32 -18.38
C VAL A 332 7.57 -9.28 -19.82
N GLY A 333 6.39 -9.85 -20.03
CA GLY A 333 5.76 -9.94 -21.34
C GLY A 333 6.35 -11.03 -22.25
N VAL A 334 5.48 -11.78 -22.93
CA VAL A 334 5.88 -12.84 -23.85
C VAL A 334 6.29 -12.26 -25.20
N LYS A 335 7.57 -12.40 -25.56
CA LYS A 335 8.04 -12.05 -26.90
C LYS A 335 7.70 -13.18 -27.88
N PRO A 336 7.32 -12.86 -29.14
CA PRO A 336 7.11 -13.88 -30.15
C PRO A 336 8.42 -14.63 -30.45
N SER A 337 8.32 -15.92 -30.74
CA SER A 337 9.47 -16.80 -31.04
C SER A 337 10.28 -16.35 -32.26
N THR A 338 9.62 -15.70 -33.23
CA THR A 338 10.25 -15.02 -34.36
C THR A 338 9.74 -13.59 -34.42
N MET A 339 10.62 -12.60 -34.29
CA MET A 339 10.23 -11.20 -34.33
C MET A 339 10.18 -10.68 -35.78
N ASN A 340 9.09 -10.01 -36.13
CA ASN A 340 8.90 -9.34 -37.41
C ASN A 340 8.04 -8.06 -37.21
N ILE A 341 7.83 -7.31 -38.28
CA ILE A 341 7.11 -6.03 -38.22
C ILE A 341 5.65 -6.16 -37.77
N ASN A 342 5.02 -7.33 -37.97
CA ASN A 342 3.62 -7.56 -37.60
C ASN A 342 3.45 -8.00 -36.15
N ASN A 343 4.46 -8.59 -35.51
CA ASN A 343 4.34 -9.15 -34.16
C ASN A 343 5.33 -8.55 -33.14
N LYS A 344 6.17 -7.59 -33.53
CA LYS A 344 7.07 -6.86 -32.61
C LYS A 344 6.36 -6.18 -31.44
N TYR A 345 5.06 -5.89 -31.59
CA TYR A 345 4.21 -5.27 -30.57
C TYR A 345 3.52 -6.28 -29.64
N ASN A 346 3.70 -7.59 -29.84
CA ASN A 346 3.05 -8.60 -29.03
C ASN A 346 3.68 -8.70 -27.63
N GLY A 347 2.84 -9.05 -26.65
CA GLY A 347 3.22 -9.29 -25.25
C GLY A 347 3.44 -8.03 -24.42
N GLY A 348 3.54 -8.21 -23.11
CA GLY A 348 3.69 -7.14 -22.13
C GLY A 348 2.37 -6.81 -21.46
N ILE A 349 1.98 -5.54 -21.47
CA ILE A 349 0.73 -5.06 -20.88
C ILE A 349 -0.24 -4.76 -22.01
N SER A 350 -1.44 -5.33 -21.97
CA SER A 350 -2.46 -5.12 -23.00
C SER A 350 -3.78 -4.70 -22.40
N LEU A 351 -4.34 -3.62 -22.96
CA LEU A 351 -5.64 -3.09 -22.57
C LEU A 351 -6.56 -3.06 -23.78
N LYS A 352 -7.74 -3.68 -23.66
CA LYS A 352 -8.78 -3.69 -24.70
C LYS A 352 -10.14 -3.41 -24.08
N ASP A 353 -10.93 -2.56 -24.73
CA ASP A 353 -12.27 -2.15 -24.30
C ASP A 353 -12.34 -1.76 -22.81
N SER A 354 -11.30 -1.09 -22.31
CA SER A 354 -11.09 -0.86 -20.86
C SER A 354 -11.00 0.62 -20.49
N LYS A 355 -11.97 1.11 -19.73
CA LYS A 355 -12.12 2.54 -19.36
C LYS A 355 -11.66 2.80 -17.92
N ASN A 356 -11.32 4.07 -17.66
CA ASN A 356 -10.92 4.56 -16.34
C ASN A 356 -9.83 3.73 -15.67
N VAL A 357 -8.82 3.28 -16.43
CA VAL A 357 -7.68 2.56 -15.89
C VAL A 357 -6.66 3.57 -15.36
N LYS A 358 -6.29 3.44 -14.09
CA LYS A 358 -5.36 4.35 -13.40
C LYS A 358 -4.20 3.58 -12.78
N PHE A 359 -3.00 3.89 -13.24
CA PHE A 359 -1.76 3.40 -12.65
C PHE A 359 -1.08 4.55 -11.91
N ASN A 360 -1.04 4.48 -10.58
CA ASN A 360 -0.54 5.56 -9.75
C ASN A 360 0.98 5.46 -9.51
N GLY A 361 1.54 4.24 -9.57
CA GLY A 361 2.99 3.99 -9.52
C GLY A 361 3.67 3.99 -10.90
N ASN A 362 4.94 3.58 -10.94
CA ASN A 362 5.67 3.34 -12.18
C ASN A 362 5.11 2.10 -12.89
N VAL A 363 5.06 2.17 -14.22
CA VAL A 363 4.62 1.05 -15.07
C VAL A 363 5.81 0.57 -15.88
N VAL A 364 6.17 -0.70 -15.74
CA VAL A 364 7.35 -1.28 -16.36
C VAL A 364 6.95 -2.52 -17.14
N THR A 365 7.34 -2.59 -18.42
CA THR A 365 7.30 -3.84 -19.19
C THR A 365 8.52 -4.06 -20.07
N ARG A 366 9.02 -5.29 -20.19
CA ARG A 366 10.14 -5.60 -21.12
C ARG A 366 9.70 -5.76 -22.57
N SER A 367 8.40 -5.78 -22.79
CA SER A 367 7.75 -5.95 -24.10
C SER A 367 6.96 -4.69 -24.43
N THR A 368 5.69 -4.80 -24.83
CA THR A 368 4.93 -3.65 -25.33
C THR A 368 3.85 -3.23 -24.35
N PHE A 369 3.65 -1.93 -24.22
CA PHE A 369 2.45 -1.36 -23.63
C PHE A 369 1.43 -1.11 -24.74
N ASN A 370 0.43 -1.99 -24.82
CA ASN A 370 -0.57 -2.05 -25.88
C ASN A 370 -1.90 -1.45 -25.42
N ILE A 371 -2.42 -0.51 -26.19
CA ILE A 371 -3.72 0.11 -25.95
C ILE A 371 -4.58 -0.10 -27.19
N GLN A 372 -5.65 -0.85 -27.02
CA GLN A 372 -6.56 -1.26 -28.09
C GLN A 372 -7.95 -0.67 -27.81
N ASP A 373 -8.79 -0.67 -28.83
CA ASP A 373 -10.25 -0.41 -28.84
C ASP A 373 -10.83 0.21 -27.56
N ASN A 374 -11.33 1.45 -27.63
CA ASN A 374 -12.12 2.11 -26.58
C ASN A 374 -11.47 2.16 -25.19
N SER A 375 -10.14 2.06 -25.09
CA SER A 375 -9.44 2.00 -23.82
C SER A 375 -8.95 3.37 -23.37
N SER A 376 -9.09 3.70 -22.08
CA SER A 376 -8.64 4.96 -21.49
C SER A 376 -7.78 4.70 -20.26
N VAL A 377 -6.53 5.16 -20.33
CA VAL A 377 -5.50 4.88 -19.33
C VAL A 377 -4.81 6.16 -18.88
N GLU A 378 -4.66 6.31 -17.56
CA GLU A 378 -3.87 7.36 -16.94
C GLU A 378 -2.72 6.74 -16.13
N ILE A 379 -1.49 7.15 -16.44
CA ILE A 379 -0.28 6.77 -15.70
C ILE A 379 0.25 8.03 -15.01
N LYS A 380 0.15 8.07 -13.67
CA LYS A 380 0.59 9.24 -12.90
C LYS A 380 2.10 9.39 -12.82
N ASN A 381 2.83 8.27 -12.85
CA ASN A 381 4.28 8.26 -12.75
C ASN A 381 4.93 7.87 -14.09
N ASN A 382 6.11 7.25 -14.07
CA ASN A 382 6.88 6.92 -15.27
C ASN A 382 6.37 5.63 -15.95
N LEU A 383 6.50 5.57 -17.27
CA LEU A 383 6.29 4.37 -18.09
C LEU A 383 7.61 3.96 -18.75
N TYR A 384 8.04 2.72 -18.50
CA TYR A 384 9.19 2.09 -19.14
C TYR A 384 8.69 0.89 -19.96
N ALA A 385 8.93 0.90 -21.26
CA ALA A 385 8.51 -0.19 -22.13
C ALA A 385 9.52 -0.40 -23.26
N SER A 386 9.51 -1.57 -23.90
CA SER A 386 10.19 -1.70 -25.19
C SER A 386 9.46 -0.85 -26.22
N ASN A 387 8.14 -1.04 -26.37
CA ASN A 387 7.32 -0.23 -27.28
C ASN A 387 6.08 0.31 -26.58
N ILE A 388 5.50 1.36 -27.13
CA ILE A 388 4.07 1.70 -26.96
C ILE A 388 3.39 1.50 -28.29
N TYR A 389 2.23 0.83 -28.30
CA TYR A 389 1.42 0.65 -29.49
C TYR A 389 -0.04 0.95 -29.19
N ALA A 390 -0.61 1.92 -29.90
CA ALA A 390 -2.01 2.29 -29.78
C ALA A 390 -2.74 2.01 -31.10
N GLY A 391 -3.54 0.94 -31.14
CA GLY A 391 -4.24 0.49 -32.34
C GLY A 391 -4.66 -0.97 -32.24
N ALA A 392 -5.39 -1.46 -33.24
CA ALA A 392 -5.80 -2.86 -33.29
C ALA A 392 -4.60 -3.79 -33.57
N ILE A 393 -4.53 -4.92 -32.85
CA ILE A 393 -3.51 -5.97 -33.06
C ILE A 393 -4.05 -7.11 -33.93
N ASP A 394 -5.38 -7.37 -33.91
CA ASP A 394 -6.03 -8.42 -34.69
C ASP A 394 -6.65 -7.88 -36.00
N LYS A 395 -6.17 -8.40 -37.14
CA LYS A 395 -6.62 -8.01 -38.49
C LYS A 395 -7.86 -8.78 -38.91
N ASP A 396 -9.01 -8.10 -38.91
CA ASP A 396 -10.16 -8.46 -39.76
C ASP A 396 -10.89 -7.20 -40.29
N GLY A 397 -10.12 -6.19 -40.73
CA GLY A 397 -10.62 -5.08 -41.53
C GLY A 397 -11.62 -4.12 -40.86
N SER A 398 -12.07 -4.39 -39.63
CA SER A 398 -12.87 -3.48 -38.83
C SER A 398 -11.97 -2.44 -38.16
N VAL A 399 -12.00 -1.24 -38.73
CA VAL A 399 -11.41 -0.02 -38.16
C VAL A 399 -12.33 0.54 -37.10
N ILE A 400 -11.94 0.57 -35.81
CA ILE A 400 -12.33 1.61 -34.82
C ILE A 400 -11.30 1.60 -33.66
N SER A 401 -10.81 2.74 -33.15
CA SER A 401 -10.12 2.75 -31.83
C SER A 401 -10.19 4.10 -31.09
N SER A 402 -11.30 4.38 -30.38
CA SER A 402 -11.46 5.59 -29.55
C SER A 402 -10.70 5.51 -28.22
N SER A 403 -9.37 5.44 -28.28
CA SER A 403 -8.51 5.16 -27.11
C SER A 403 -7.73 6.39 -26.65
N ASN A 404 -7.40 6.44 -25.35
CA ASN A 404 -6.69 7.55 -24.72
C ASN A 404 -5.59 7.05 -23.78
N LEU A 405 -4.37 7.55 -23.95
CA LEU A 405 -3.27 7.37 -23.01
C LEU A 405 -2.78 8.73 -22.52
N ASN A 406 -2.77 8.93 -21.21
CA ASN A 406 -2.13 10.06 -20.57
C ASN A 406 -1.02 9.57 -19.64
N VAL A 407 0.22 10.00 -19.88
CA VAL A 407 1.36 9.77 -18.97
C VAL A 407 1.85 11.12 -18.45
N TYR A 408 1.71 11.31 -17.13
CA TYR A 408 1.98 12.59 -16.47
C TYR A 408 3.45 12.81 -16.10
N ASN A 409 4.32 11.81 -16.26
CA ASN A 409 5.75 11.94 -16.03
C ASN A 409 6.56 11.49 -17.27
N ASN A 410 7.63 10.70 -17.09
CA ASN A 410 8.50 10.28 -18.17
C ASN A 410 7.98 9.02 -18.87
N VAL A 411 8.06 9.00 -20.20
CA VAL A 411 7.99 7.79 -21.01
C VAL A 411 9.39 7.48 -21.52
N ILE A 412 9.94 6.31 -21.16
CA ILE A 412 11.26 5.85 -21.58
C ILE A 412 11.11 4.57 -22.40
N LEU A 413 11.41 4.63 -23.69
CA LEU A 413 11.25 3.51 -24.62
C LEU A 413 12.57 3.07 -25.24
N ASP A 414 12.80 1.76 -25.23
CA ASP A 414 13.92 1.12 -25.93
C ASP A 414 13.65 0.92 -27.43
N ASN A 415 12.43 1.17 -27.89
CA ASN A 415 11.99 1.02 -29.27
C ASN A 415 10.86 2.04 -29.52
N ASP A 416 9.89 1.73 -30.37
CA ASP A 416 9.01 2.75 -30.94
C ASP A 416 7.81 3.16 -30.05
N LEU A 417 7.42 4.42 -30.19
CA LEU A 417 6.08 4.92 -29.88
C LEU A 417 5.25 4.88 -31.17
N THR A 418 4.20 4.06 -31.22
CA THR A 418 3.39 3.85 -32.43
C THR A 418 1.92 4.23 -32.20
N LEU A 419 1.39 5.12 -33.05
CA LEU A 419 -0.04 5.38 -33.19
C LEU A 419 -0.52 4.74 -34.50
N ASN A 420 -1.46 3.81 -34.39
CA ASN A 420 -2.04 3.06 -35.50
C ASN A 420 -3.55 2.87 -35.32
N GLY A 421 -4.26 3.94 -34.99
CA GLY A 421 -5.66 3.92 -34.60
C GLY A 421 -6.36 5.27 -34.84
N TYR A 422 -7.67 5.21 -35.07
CA TYR A 422 -8.56 6.35 -35.39
C TYR A 422 -9.27 6.86 -34.13
N ASN A 423 -9.40 8.18 -33.95
CA ASN A 423 -9.86 8.81 -32.71
C ASN A 423 -9.02 8.40 -31.48
N THR A 424 -7.70 8.23 -31.66
CA THR A 424 -6.76 7.84 -30.61
C THR A 424 -5.93 9.02 -30.14
N GLN A 425 -5.91 9.28 -28.83
CA GLN A 425 -5.11 10.36 -28.24
C GLN A 425 -4.02 9.81 -27.31
N ILE A 426 -2.78 10.25 -27.53
CA ILE A 426 -1.64 9.97 -26.65
C ILE A 426 -1.09 11.31 -26.16
N LYS A 427 -1.07 11.52 -24.84
CA LYS A 427 -0.49 12.70 -24.20
C LYS A 427 0.61 12.27 -23.24
N ILE A 428 1.79 12.83 -23.43
CA ILE A 428 3.00 12.50 -22.67
C ILE A 428 3.65 13.81 -22.21
N ASN A 429 4.14 13.87 -20.98
CA ASN A 429 4.86 15.04 -20.51
C ASN A 429 6.30 15.08 -21.06
N ASN A 430 7.10 14.05 -20.76
CA ASN A 430 8.49 13.94 -21.25
C ASN A 430 8.66 12.61 -22.00
N PHE A 431 9.26 12.65 -23.19
CA PHE A 431 9.48 11.46 -24.01
C PHE A 431 10.99 11.20 -24.21
N TYR A 432 11.42 9.97 -23.95
CA TYR A 432 12.79 9.52 -24.19
C TYR A 432 12.78 8.20 -24.95
N GLY A 433 12.87 8.25 -26.28
CA GLY A 433 13.29 7.14 -27.10
C GLY A 433 14.80 7.01 -27.00
N ILE A 434 15.30 6.02 -26.26
CA ILE A 434 16.71 5.95 -25.83
C ILE A 434 17.61 5.12 -26.74
N ASN A 435 17.05 4.23 -27.57
CA ASN A 435 17.82 3.32 -28.39
C ASN A 435 18.23 3.96 -29.73
N ASP A 436 19.54 4.08 -29.91
CA ASP A 436 20.25 4.66 -31.05
C ASP A 436 21.03 3.62 -31.87
N LYS A 437 20.79 2.31 -31.66
CA LYS A 437 21.53 1.22 -32.32
C LYS A 437 21.28 1.19 -33.83
N ASN A 438 21.94 2.11 -34.53
CA ASN A 438 22.11 2.11 -35.97
C ASN A 438 22.96 0.88 -36.33
N ILE A 439 22.41 0.09 -37.23
CA ILE A 439 22.84 -1.26 -37.63
C ILE A 439 24.36 -1.36 -37.82
N ASN A 440 25.03 -2.13 -36.96
CA ASN A 440 26.43 -2.53 -37.16
C ASN A 440 26.73 -3.99 -36.76
N SER A 441 25.71 -4.84 -36.61
CA SER A 441 25.93 -6.28 -36.43
C SER A 441 25.18 -7.08 -37.49
N GLU A 442 25.92 -7.94 -38.20
CA GLU A 442 25.45 -8.89 -39.22
C GLU A 442 24.38 -9.90 -38.71
N TYR A 443 23.94 -9.77 -37.44
CA TYR A 443 23.01 -10.68 -36.77
C TYR A 443 21.91 -9.97 -35.94
N SER A 444 21.67 -8.67 -36.13
CA SER A 444 20.59 -7.97 -35.39
C SER A 444 19.24 -8.00 -36.12
N ASP A 445 18.21 -8.50 -35.44
CA ASP A 445 16.80 -8.36 -35.83
C ASP A 445 16.47 -6.87 -36.04
N GLN A 446 16.27 -6.44 -37.29
CA GLN A 446 15.95 -5.05 -37.66
C GLN A 446 14.70 -4.50 -36.95
N SER A 447 13.84 -5.37 -36.41
CA SER A 447 12.67 -5.01 -35.58
C SER A 447 13.03 -4.45 -34.19
N LYS A 448 14.32 -4.42 -33.80
CA LYS A 448 14.84 -3.94 -32.50
C LYS A 448 15.72 -2.68 -32.57
N ASN A 449 15.79 -2.01 -33.73
CA ASN A 449 16.95 -1.15 -34.03
C ASN A 449 16.69 0.37 -34.07
N SER A 450 15.59 0.86 -33.48
CA SER A 450 15.39 2.30 -33.29
C SER A 450 14.28 2.62 -32.32
N SER A 451 14.43 3.73 -31.59
CA SER A 451 13.37 4.33 -30.79
C SER A 451 12.80 5.57 -31.47
N SER A 452 11.87 5.37 -32.40
CA SER A 452 11.24 6.43 -33.19
C SER A 452 9.77 6.65 -32.81
N ILE A 453 9.17 7.73 -33.33
CA ILE A 453 7.73 7.95 -33.26
C ILE A 453 7.12 7.62 -34.63
N ILE A 454 6.15 6.71 -34.67
CA ILE A 454 5.54 6.20 -35.89
C ILE A 454 4.03 6.44 -35.85
N ILE A 455 3.49 7.08 -36.89
CA ILE A 455 2.07 7.37 -37.04
C ILE A 455 1.58 6.74 -38.34
N ASN A 456 0.88 5.61 -38.24
CA ASN A 456 0.52 4.76 -39.37
C ASN A 456 -0.93 4.92 -39.85
N ASN A 457 -1.89 4.96 -38.92
CA ASN A 457 -3.31 5.14 -39.24
C ASN A 457 -3.88 6.16 -38.26
N TYR A 458 -4.60 7.15 -38.77
CA TYR A 458 -5.16 8.26 -37.99
C TYR A 458 -6.29 8.95 -38.77
N ASP A 459 -7.11 9.72 -38.07
CA ASP A 459 -8.07 10.71 -38.58
C ASP A 459 -7.84 12.07 -37.91
N ASP A 460 -8.75 13.02 -38.12
CA ASP A 460 -8.69 14.38 -37.57
C ASP A 460 -8.74 14.41 -36.03
N ASP A 461 -9.25 13.36 -35.37
CA ASP A 461 -9.37 13.27 -33.91
C ASP A 461 -8.21 12.50 -33.25
N SER A 462 -7.37 11.83 -34.05
CA SER A 462 -6.16 11.16 -33.60
C SER A 462 -5.01 12.15 -33.39
N LYS A 463 -4.33 12.07 -32.23
CA LYS A 463 -3.20 12.98 -31.92
C LYS A 463 -2.20 12.41 -30.92
N ILE A 464 -0.91 12.59 -31.19
CA ILE A 464 0.17 12.50 -30.20
C ILE A 464 0.53 13.91 -29.73
N THR A 465 0.63 14.13 -28.43
CA THR A 465 1.09 15.39 -27.83
C THR A 465 2.18 15.11 -26.81
N ILE A 466 3.36 15.71 -27.00
CA ILE A 466 4.45 15.72 -26.04
C ILE A 466 4.61 17.15 -25.51
N ASN A 467 4.52 17.35 -24.19
CA ASN A 467 4.33 18.69 -23.62
C ASN A 467 5.64 19.45 -23.31
N ASN A 468 6.65 18.79 -22.76
CA ASN A 468 7.79 19.47 -22.16
C ASN A 468 9.08 19.25 -22.97
N GLU A 469 9.53 18.01 -23.10
CA GLU A 469 10.77 17.66 -23.81
C GLU A 469 10.67 16.30 -24.52
N ALA A 470 11.40 16.16 -25.63
CA ALA A 470 11.47 14.93 -26.41
C ALA A 470 12.91 14.62 -26.83
N TYR A 471 13.42 13.46 -26.41
CA TYR A 471 14.65 12.86 -26.91
C TYR A 471 14.29 11.65 -27.77
N ILE A 472 14.64 11.67 -29.06
CA ILE A 472 14.25 10.65 -30.03
C ILE A 472 15.50 10.11 -30.73
N MET A 473 16.04 9.02 -30.21
CA MET A 473 17.32 8.49 -30.64
C MET A 473 17.23 7.48 -31.79
N GLY A 474 16.03 7.16 -32.27
CA GLY A 474 15.80 6.30 -33.43
C GLY A 474 15.37 7.02 -34.70
N THR A 475 15.35 6.25 -35.79
CA THR A 475 14.75 6.62 -37.08
C THR A 475 13.77 5.54 -37.55
N ALA A 476 12.74 5.94 -38.28
CA ALA A 476 11.68 5.06 -38.75
C ALA A 476 12.09 4.25 -39.99
N TYR A 477 11.33 3.19 -40.27
CA TYR A 477 11.53 2.30 -41.41
C TYR A 477 10.26 2.22 -42.26
N ILE A 478 10.43 2.17 -43.57
CA ILE A 478 9.34 1.86 -44.52
C ILE A 478 9.36 0.35 -44.78
N ASN A 479 8.17 -0.24 -44.84
CA ASN A 479 8.00 -1.67 -45.15
C ASN A 479 8.17 -1.96 -46.65
N THR A 480 9.39 -1.78 -47.16
CA THR A 480 9.84 -2.21 -48.49
C THR A 480 10.49 -3.60 -48.42
N GLU A 481 10.85 -4.19 -49.56
CA GLU A 481 11.56 -5.47 -49.64
C GLU A 481 12.80 -5.53 -48.74
N ASN A 482 13.62 -4.47 -48.74
CA ASN A 482 14.84 -4.36 -47.95
C ASN A 482 14.66 -3.57 -46.64
N LYS A 483 13.42 -3.18 -46.30
CA LYS A 483 13.05 -2.37 -45.14
C LYS A 483 13.86 -1.07 -45.08
N TYR A 484 13.53 -0.15 -45.97
CA TYR A 484 14.22 1.12 -46.11
C TYR A 484 14.23 1.92 -44.81
N GLN A 485 15.42 2.18 -44.26
CA GLN A 485 15.61 3.09 -43.14
C GLN A 485 15.48 4.54 -43.62
N THR A 486 14.53 5.27 -43.06
CA THR A 486 14.31 6.70 -43.34
C THR A 486 15.32 7.57 -42.60
N GLY A 487 15.32 8.86 -42.91
CA GLY A 487 15.99 9.87 -42.08
C GLY A 487 15.07 10.51 -41.04
N GLU A 488 13.87 9.96 -40.77
CA GLU A 488 12.85 10.55 -39.90
C GLU A 488 12.91 9.94 -38.49
N SER A 489 13.04 10.75 -37.45
CA SER A 489 12.80 10.35 -36.05
C SER A 489 11.32 10.39 -35.67
N VAL A 490 10.54 11.21 -36.39
CA VAL A 490 9.08 11.24 -36.32
C VAL A 490 8.53 11.00 -37.72
N ALA A 491 7.92 9.85 -37.95
CA ALA A 491 7.40 9.46 -39.25
C ALA A 491 5.87 9.41 -39.24
N VAL A 492 5.28 10.13 -40.19
CA VAL A 492 3.84 10.09 -40.47
C VAL A 492 3.62 9.45 -41.83
N LYS A 493 2.82 8.38 -41.86
CA LYS A 493 2.54 7.65 -43.10
C LYS A 493 1.96 8.60 -44.15
N GLY A 494 2.59 8.60 -45.33
CA GLY A 494 2.33 9.53 -46.42
C GLY A 494 3.48 10.52 -46.64
N ASN A 495 4.19 10.92 -45.58
CA ASN A 495 5.31 11.86 -45.71
C ASN A 495 6.54 11.22 -46.38
N TYR A 496 6.66 9.89 -46.32
CA TYR A 496 7.74 9.13 -46.93
C TYR A 496 7.89 9.35 -48.45
N LYS A 497 6.86 9.89 -49.12
CA LYS A 497 6.92 10.22 -50.56
C LYS A 497 8.10 11.13 -50.91
N ALA A 498 8.58 11.94 -49.96
CA ALA A 498 9.77 12.78 -50.14
C ALA A 498 10.98 11.95 -50.59
N TYR A 499 11.10 10.70 -50.14
CA TYR A 499 12.20 9.81 -50.52
C TYR A 499 12.08 9.23 -51.93
N SER A 500 10.95 9.40 -52.60
CA SER A 500 10.70 8.89 -53.95
C SER A 500 10.67 9.99 -55.02
N VAL A 501 11.00 11.22 -54.63
CA VAL A 501 10.99 12.38 -55.53
C VAL A 501 12.36 13.06 -55.50
N GLU A 502 12.86 13.38 -56.68
CA GLU A 502 14.08 14.18 -56.87
C GLU A 502 13.85 15.62 -56.38
N ASP A 503 14.77 16.14 -55.58
CA ASP A 503 14.81 17.56 -55.21
C ASP A 503 15.49 18.31 -56.38
N PRO A 504 14.75 19.13 -57.16
CA PRO A 504 15.30 19.80 -58.34
C PRO A 504 16.47 20.76 -58.03
N ASP A 505 16.61 21.15 -56.76
CA ASP A 505 17.68 22.05 -56.31
C ASP A 505 18.96 21.29 -55.90
N LYS A 506 18.95 19.94 -55.90
CA LYS A 506 20.10 19.09 -55.58
C LYS A 506 20.56 18.28 -56.80
N ALA A 507 21.77 18.56 -57.28
CA ALA A 507 22.37 17.79 -58.36
C ALA A 507 22.84 16.40 -57.90
N ASN A 508 22.77 15.42 -58.81
CA ASN A 508 23.35 14.06 -58.67
C ASN A 508 22.75 13.19 -57.55
N GLN A 509 21.47 13.35 -57.22
CA GLN A 509 20.80 12.43 -56.32
C GLN A 509 20.73 11.02 -56.91
N GLN A 510 20.99 10.01 -56.09
CA GLN A 510 20.92 8.62 -56.49
C GLN A 510 19.71 7.95 -55.85
N PHE A 511 19.05 7.09 -56.61
CA PHE A 511 17.89 6.34 -56.15
C PHE A 511 18.11 4.84 -56.39
N GLU A 512 17.42 4.01 -55.63
CA GLU A 512 17.35 2.57 -55.82
C GLU A 512 15.92 2.08 -55.85
N GLU A 513 15.68 0.99 -56.56
CA GLU A 513 14.42 0.26 -56.49
C GLU A 513 14.44 -0.61 -55.22
N ASP A 514 13.44 -0.41 -54.37
CA ASP A 514 13.21 -1.17 -53.15
C ASP A 514 11.69 -1.39 -53.01
N ASP A 515 11.22 -2.48 -53.61
CA ASP A 515 9.80 -2.71 -53.90
C ASP A 515 8.90 -2.44 -52.67
N PRO A 516 7.78 -1.70 -52.83
CA PRO A 516 7.21 -1.22 -54.09
C PRO A 516 7.66 0.21 -54.48
N LEU A 517 8.72 0.75 -53.88
CA LEU A 517 9.11 2.14 -54.03
C LEU A 517 10.48 2.28 -54.71
N ARG A 518 10.66 3.39 -55.43
CA ARG A 518 11.99 3.90 -55.78
C ARG A 518 12.39 4.91 -54.69
N VAL A 519 13.50 4.69 -54.00
CA VAL A 519 13.88 5.43 -52.78
C VAL A 519 15.27 6.06 -52.87
N LEU A 520 15.48 7.19 -52.19
CA LEU A 520 16.73 7.94 -52.15
C LEU A 520 17.85 7.13 -51.46
N LYS A 521 19.00 7.00 -52.13
CA LYS A 521 20.25 6.49 -51.56
C LYS A 521 20.97 7.57 -50.75
N GLY A 522 21.56 7.19 -49.63
CA GLY A 522 22.41 8.07 -48.83
C GLY A 522 22.52 7.65 -47.37
N SER A 523 23.35 8.37 -46.63
CA SER A 523 23.43 8.32 -45.17
C SER A 523 22.14 8.83 -44.51
N LEU A 524 21.92 8.49 -43.23
CA LEU A 524 20.76 8.98 -42.46
C LEU A 524 20.66 10.50 -42.47
N LYS A 525 21.82 11.18 -42.37
CA LYS A 525 21.86 12.64 -42.43
C LYS A 525 21.41 13.18 -43.78
N GLU A 526 21.90 12.62 -44.89
CA GLU A 526 21.50 13.04 -46.24
C GLU A 526 20.01 12.81 -46.48
N LYS A 527 19.47 11.68 -45.98
CA LYS A 527 18.03 11.38 -46.03
C LYS A 527 17.22 12.38 -45.21
N GLY A 528 17.64 12.70 -43.97
CA GLY A 528 16.99 13.69 -43.13
C GLY A 528 17.01 15.10 -43.75
N ASP A 529 18.17 15.54 -44.23
CA ASP A 529 18.34 16.82 -44.91
C ASP A 529 17.50 16.93 -46.19
N HIS A 530 17.35 15.83 -46.93
CA HIS A 530 16.46 15.77 -48.09
C HIS A 530 15.00 15.89 -47.70
N PHE A 531 14.56 15.16 -46.68
CA PHE A 531 13.19 15.21 -46.18
C PHE A 531 12.80 16.64 -45.75
N VAL A 532 13.65 17.30 -44.97
CA VAL A 532 13.41 18.67 -44.52
C VAL A 532 13.44 19.66 -45.69
N SER A 533 14.40 19.54 -46.61
CA SER A 533 14.47 20.37 -47.82
C SER A 533 13.19 20.27 -48.65
N TYR A 534 12.73 19.05 -48.91
CA TYR A 534 11.54 18.77 -49.69
C TYR A 534 10.29 19.40 -49.07
N TRP A 535 10.04 19.15 -47.78
CA TRP A 535 8.83 19.63 -47.09
C TRP A 535 8.87 21.10 -46.69
N SER A 536 10.03 21.74 -46.69
CA SER A 536 10.15 23.18 -46.41
C SER A 536 9.68 24.05 -47.59
N LYS A 537 9.55 23.49 -48.80
CA LYS A 537 9.08 24.23 -49.98
C LYS A 537 7.58 24.53 -49.88
N GLU A 538 7.19 25.78 -50.12
CA GLU A 538 5.79 26.22 -50.06
C GLU A 538 4.85 25.35 -50.90
N GLU A 539 5.28 24.93 -52.09
CA GLU A 539 4.51 24.06 -52.98
C GLU A 539 4.22 22.66 -52.42
N ASN A 540 5.04 22.18 -51.47
CA ASN A 540 4.88 20.86 -50.85
C ASN A 540 4.16 20.94 -49.49
N LYS A 541 4.13 22.11 -48.84
CA LYS A 541 3.61 22.26 -47.46
C LYS A 541 2.15 21.85 -47.32
N GLU A 542 1.31 22.09 -48.32
CA GLU A 542 -0.12 21.73 -48.28
C GLU A 542 -0.35 20.21 -48.17
N GLU A 543 0.59 19.41 -48.66
CA GLU A 543 0.48 17.95 -48.61
C GLU A 543 1.23 17.32 -47.41
N LEU A 544 1.82 18.14 -46.52
CA LEU A 544 2.56 17.68 -45.35
C LEU A 544 1.61 17.24 -44.25
N LEU A 545 1.72 15.97 -43.86
CA LEU A 545 0.91 15.40 -42.79
C LEU A 545 1.63 15.61 -41.45
N SER A 546 1.16 16.58 -40.66
CA SER A 546 1.89 17.03 -39.45
C SER A 546 1.00 17.37 -38.24
N GLU A 547 -0.29 17.67 -38.44
CA GLU A 547 -1.21 18.10 -37.37
C GLU A 547 -1.52 17.00 -36.33
N VAL A 548 -1.30 15.74 -36.71
CA VAL A 548 -1.47 14.53 -35.89
C VAL A 548 -0.42 14.41 -34.78
N ILE A 549 0.64 15.22 -34.79
CA ILE A 549 1.64 15.26 -33.73
C ILE A 549 1.99 16.69 -33.32
N LYS A 550 2.03 16.89 -32.00
CA LYS A 550 2.54 18.08 -31.35
C LYS A 550 3.77 17.73 -30.53
N LEU A 551 4.93 18.23 -30.97
CA LEU A 551 6.18 18.19 -30.22
C LEU A 551 6.36 19.48 -29.40
N PRO A 552 7.13 19.43 -28.31
CA PRO A 552 7.47 20.60 -27.51
C PRO A 552 8.51 21.48 -28.21
N SER A 553 8.89 22.60 -27.59
CA SER A 553 10.00 23.44 -28.08
C SER A 553 11.38 22.77 -27.90
N GLU A 554 11.52 21.90 -26.90
CA GLU A 554 12.78 21.21 -26.58
C GLU A 554 12.77 19.79 -27.18
N VAL A 555 13.33 19.68 -28.39
CA VAL A 555 13.39 18.42 -29.15
C VAL A 555 14.83 18.11 -29.51
N HIS A 556 15.29 16.94 -29.10
CA HIS A 556 16.60 16.36 -29.40
C HIS A 556 16.42 15.08 -30.20
N SER A 557 16.85 15.06 -31.46
CA SER A 557 16.59 13.93 -32.36
C SER A 557 17.75 13.63 -33.29
N VAL A 558 17.96 12.33 -33.57
CA VAL A 558 19.01 11.88 -34.50
C VAL A 558 18.62 12.02 -35.97
N GLY A 559 17.32 12.11 -36.26
CA GLY A 559 16.74 12.29 -37.59
C GLY A 559 15.84 13.51 -37.68
N ALA A 560 15.21 13.71 -38.84
CA ALA A 560 14.25 14.77 -39.08
C ALA A 560 12.97 14.57 -38.24
N THR A 561 12.34 15.66 -37.86
CA THR A 561 11.08 15.66 -37.10
C THR A 561 10.01 16.44 -37.84
N VAL A 562 8.76 16.08 -37.60
CA VAL A 562 7.57 16.75 -38.12
C VAL A 562 6.62 17.06 -36.97
N SER A 563 6.06 18.28 -36.94
CA SER A 563 5.10 18.72 -35.92
C SER A 563 4.39 20.00 -36.34
N GLU A 564 3.06 20.05 -36.20
CA GLU A 564 2.21 21.26 -36.35
C GLU A 564 2.63 22.16 -37.52
N GLY A 565 2.63 21.62 -38.74
CA GLY A 565 2.97 22.35 -39.98
C GLY A 565 4.46 22.55 -40.25
N ASN A 566 5.35 22.07 -39.39
CA ASN A 566 6.79 22.31 -39.48
C ASN A 566 7.58 21.01 -39.61
N VAL A 567 8.70 21.09 -40.33
CA VAL A 567 9.76 20.07 -40.38
C VAL A 567 11.06 20.66 -39.86
N ASN A 568 11.78 19.90 -39.05
CA ASN A 568 13.06 20.32 -38.50
C ASN A 568 14.13 19.26 -38.74
N ASN A 569 15.35 19.72 -38.97
CA ASN A 569 16.52 18.85 -39.07
C ASN A 569 16.94 18.32 -37.70
N SER A 570 17.75 17.25 -37.72
CA SER A 570 18.35 16.69 -36.52
C SER A 570 19.06 17.76 -35.69
N THR A 571 18.80 17.74 -34.39
CA THR A 571 19.43 18.59 -33.38
C THR A 571 20.44 17.77 -32.60
N ASN A 572 21.57 18.38 -32.21
CA ASN A 572 22.51 17.72 -31.30
C ASN A 572 21.78 17.32 -30.01
N TYR A 573 21.93 16.05 -29.62
CA TYR A 573 21.36 15.53 -28.38
C TYR A 573 22.39 15.56 -27.25
N ASP A 574 21.90 15.68 -26.02
CA ASP A 574 22.74 15.56 -24.83
C ASP A 574 23.02 14.08 -24.53
N SER A 575 24.25 13.64 -24.77
CA SER A 575 24.67 12.27 -24.54
C SER A 575 24.66 11.87 -23.06
N ALA A 576 24.78 12.82 -22.12
CA ALA A 576 24.73 12.55 -20.69
C ALA A 576 23.29 12.26 -20.23
N VAL A 577 22.30 12.99 -20.76
CA VAL A 577 20.86 12.74 -20.50
C VAL A 577 20.48 11.34 -21.00
N ILE A 578 20.84 11.01 -22.24
CA ILE A 578 20.56 9.69 -22.81
C ILE A 578 21.24 8.57 -22.03
N LYS A 579 22.50 8.75 -21.64
CA LYS A 579 23.22 7.76 -20.81
C LYS A 579 22.48 7.51 -19.49
N THR A 580 22.03 8.57 -18.83
CA THR A 580 21.26 8.48 -17.57
C THR A 580 19.94 7.76 -17.78
N LYS A 581 19.20 8.06 -18.85
CA LYS A 581 17.92 7.39 -19.16
C LYS A 581 18.08 5.92 -19.55
N LYS A 582 19.18 5.56 -20.22
CA LYS A 582 19.56 4.15 -20.48
C LYS A 582 19.86 3.40 -19.18
N ALA A 583 20.59 4.02 -18.26
CA ALA A 583 20.84 3.46 -16.93
C ALA A 583 19.53 3.28 -16.13
N GLU A 584 18.66 4.29 -16.13
CA GLU A 584 17.35 4.24 -15.47
C GLU A 584 16.48 3.11 -16.04
N TYR A 585 16.46 2.96 -17.37
CA TYR A 585 15.78 1.86 -18.04
C TYR A 585 16.33 0.50 -17.62
N ALA A 586 17.66 0.31 -17.59
CA ALA A 586 18.24 -0.96 -17.17
C ALA A 586 17.95 -1.31 -15.71
N ALA A 587 18.03 -0.34 -14.80
CA ALA A 587 17.68 -0.53 -13.39
C ALA A 587 16.25 -1.07 -13.24
N ARG A 588 15.28 -0.41 -13.90
CA ARG A 588 13.86 -0.76 -13.78
C ARG A 588 13.48 -2.02 -14.57
N VAL A 589 13.94 -2.12 -15.81
CA VAL A 589 13.46 -3.12 -16.78
C VAL A 589 14.31 -4.40 -16.72
N TYR A 590 15.63 -4.29 -16.57
CA TYR A 590 16.54 -5.45 -16.57
C TYR A 590 16.81 -5.98 -15.16
N LYS A 591 16.96 -5.09 -14.18
CA LYS A 591 17.31 -5.47 -12.80
C LYS A 591 16.15 -5.46 -11.80
N LEU A 592 14.99 -4.90 -12.17
CA LEU A 592 13.79 -4.77 -11.32
C LEU A 592 13.99 -3.88 -10.08
N GLU A 593 14.97 -2.99 -10.10
CA GLU A 593 15.36 -2.20 -8.94
C GLU A 593 14.76 -0.79 -8.99
N ASN A 594 14.17 -0.36 -7.87
CA ASN A 594 13.68 1.00 -7.70
C ASN A 594 14.78 1.91 -7.13
N VAL A 595 15.86 2.07 -7.89
CA VAL A 595 17.02 2.90 -7.51
C VAL A 595 17.00 4.22 -8.26
N GLU A 596 17.48 5.28 -7.60
CA GLU A 596 17.74 6.57 -8.22
C GLU A 596 19.12 6.54 -8.90
N ILE A 597 19.17 6.94 -10.17
CA ILE A 597 20.41 6.97 -10.94
C ILE A 597 21.19 8.25 -10.62
N ASN A 598 22.43 8.09 -10.18
CA ASN A 598 23.35 9.17 -9.82
C ASN A 598 24.76 8.89 -10.39
N GLU A 599 25.71 9.80 -10.19
CA GLU A 599 27.06 9.66 -10.75
C GLU A 599 27.82 8.41 -10.25
N GLU A 600 27.47 7.85 -9.09
CA GLU A 600 28.15 6.69 -8.51
C GLU A 600 27.71 5.38 -9.17
N ASN A 601 26.41 5.23 -9.48
CA ASN A 601 25.84 3.98 -10.01
C ASN A 601 25.51 4.02 -11.51
N LYS A 602 25.50 5.21 -12.13
CA LYS A 602 25.09 5.40 -13.54
C LYS A 602 25.88 4.55 -14.51
N ASP A 603 27.18 4.41 -14.31
CA ASP A 603 28.05 3.66 -15.23
C ASP A 603 27.78 2.14 -15.18
N ASP A 604 27.47 1.61 -14.00
CA ASP A 604 27.13 0.20 -13.81
C ASP A 604 25.81 -0.16 -14.49
N TYR A 605 24.75 0.62 -14.23
CA TYR A 605 23.45 0.39 -14.87
C TYR A 605 23.49 0.64 -16.38
N TYR A 606 24.26 1.63 -16.82
CA TYR A 606 24.50 1.84 -18.25
C TYR A 606 25.21 0.63 -18.90
N SER A 607 26.13 -0.02 -18.18
CA SER A 607 26.76 -1.27 -18.61
C SER A 607 25.74 -2.40 -18.75
N TYR A 608 24.82 -2.56 -17.77
CA TYR A 608 23.73 -3.54 -17.86
C TYR A 608 22.82 -3.32 -19.06
N TYR A 609 22.53 -2.05 -19.40
CA TYR A 609 21.79 -1.71 -20.61
C TYR A 609 22.50 -2.23 -21.88
N ASN A 610 23.79 -1.94 -22.01
CA ASN A 610 24.56 -2.30 -23.21
C ASN A 610 24.74 -3.81 -23.36
N ASN A 611 24.99 -4.51 -22.25
CA ASN A 611 25.22 -5.95 -22.21
C ASN A 611 23.92 -6.77 -22.20
N GLN A 612 22.75 -6.12 -22.09
CA GLN A 612 21.45 -6.77 -21.92
C GLN A 612 21.45 -7.77 -20.75
N ASP A 613 22.04 -7.35 -19.62
CA ASP A 613 22.18 -8.17 -18.43
C ASP A 613 20.87 -8.17 -17.62
N ILE A 614 20.05 -9.19 -17.85
CA ILE A 614 18.65 -9.28 -17.43
C ILE A 614 18.48 -10.31 -16.29
N ILE A 615 17.78 -9.93 -15.22
CA ILE A 615 17.35 -10.83 -14.15
C ILE A 615 16.03 -11.50 -14.54
N ASN A 616 15.91 -12.81 -14.35
CA ASN A 616 14.66 -13.54 -14.59
C ASN A 616 13.80 -13.65 -13.32
N ILE A 617 12.48 -13.73 -13.47
CA ILE A 617 11.57 -13.80 -12.31
C ILE A 617 11.80 -15.07 -11.48
N GLU A 618 12.24 -16.16 -12.11
CA GLU A 618 12.60 -17.42 -11.46
C GLU A 618 13.89 -17.32 -10.63
N GLN A 619 14.72 -16.29 -10.85
CA GLN A 619 15.89 -16.02 -10.00
C GLN A 619 15.51 -15.25 -8.73
N ILE A 620 14.30 -14.70 -8.69
CA ILE A 620 13.77 -13.88 -7.60
C ILE A 620 12.84 -14.70 -6.72
N ILE A 621 12.11 -15.65 -7.30
CA ILE A 621 11.06 -16.40 -6.65
C ILE A 621 11.32 -17.90 -6.79
N ASN A 622 11.37 -18.58 -5.66
CA ASN A 622 11.56 -20.02 -5.56
C ASN A 622 10.41 -20.69 -4.79
N LEU A 623 9.33 -21.00 -5.51
CA LEU A 623 8.17 -21.71 -4.93
C LEU A 623 8.39 -23.23 -4.77
N SER A 624 9.55 -23.76 -5.17
CA SER A 624 9.81 -25.21 -5.12
C SER A 624 9.87 -25.79 -3.70
N ASN A 625 10.05 -24.93 -2.69
CA ASN A 625 10.18 -25.30 -1.28
C ASN A 625 8.86 -25.21 -0.48
N LEU A 626 7.70 -25.05 -1.11
CA LEU A 626 6.39 -25.00 -0.43
C LEU A 626 5.90 -26.35 0.17
N TYR A 627 6.79 -27.27 0.52
CA TYR A 627 6.42 -28.57 1.09
C TYR A 627 5.60 -28.41 2.37
N GLY A 628 4.45 -29.09 2.46
CA GLY A 628 3.57 -29.07 3.64
C GLY A 628 2.80 -27.78 3.89
N TYR A 629 2.99 -26.75 3.08
CA TYR A 629 2.20 -25.54 3.16
C TYR A 629 0.79 -25.79 2.61
N ASN A 630 -0.23 -25.52 3.42
CA ASN A 630 -1.63 -25.64 3.02
C ASN A 630 -2.28 -24.26 2.86
N ILE A 631 -2.44 -23.82 1.60
CA ILE A 631 -3.10 -22.55 1.28
C ILE A 631 -4.56 -22.48 1.78
N GLU A 632 -5.28 -23.60 1.90
CA GLU A 632 -6.67 -23.59 2.40
C GLU A 632 -6.77 -23.11 3.86
N SER A 633 -5.70 -23.25 4.65
CA SER A 633 -5.65 -22.78 6.04
C SER A 633 -5.69 -21.25 6.16
N GLU A 634 -5.46 -20.54 5.06
CA GLU A 634 -5.41 -19.07 5.03
C GLU A 634 -6.80 -18.44 4.87
N ALA A 635 -7.83 -19.22 4.53
CA ALA A 635 -9.18 -18.72 4.27
C ALA A 635 -9.74 -17.91 5.45
N ASN A 636 -9.50 -18.34 6.69
CA ASN A 636 -10.04 -17.69 7.90
C ASN A 636 -9.11 -16.60 8.49
N LYS A 637 -7.97 -16.32 7.85
CA LYS A 637 -7.00 -15.35 8.36
C LYS A 637 -7.31 -13.94 7.84
N LYS A 638 -7.08 -12.94 8.70
CA LYS A 638 -7.26 -11.52 8.34
C LYS A 638 -6.26 -11.09 7.27
N TYR A 639 -5.02 -11.53 7.38
CA TYR A 639 -3.93 -11.31 6.43
C TYR A 639 -3.51 -12.67 5.88
N LYS A 640 -3.52 -12.83 4.56
CA LYS A 640 -3.39 -14.14 3.91
C LYS A 640 -2.07 -14.21 3.13
N ALA A 641 -1.27 -15.23 3.41
CA ALA A 641 -0.24 -15.67 2.46
C ALA A 641 -0.93 -16.55 1.43
N LEU A 642 -0.89 -16.22 0.14
CA LEU A 642 -1.54 -17.03 -0.90
C LEU A 642 -0.48 -17.55 -1.85
N PHE A 643 0.26 -18.57 -1.39
CA PHE A 643 1.41 -19.11 -2.10
C PHE A 643 1.11 -20.45 -2.76
N ASP A 644 1.42 -20.58 -4.04
CA ASP A 644 1.18 -21.81 -4.77
C ASP A 644 2.25 -22.11 -5.83
N ASN A 645 2.89 -23.27 -5.70
CA ASN A 645 3.88 -23.73 -6.67
C ASN A 645 3.23 -24.45 -7.87
N SER A 646 1.94 -24.77 -7.79
CA SER A 646 1.25 -25.45 -8.87
C SER A 646 1.06 -24.50 -10.06
N LYS A 647 0.98 -25.07 -11.28
CA LYS A 647 0.60 -24.34 -12.49
C LYS A 647 -0.92 -24.22 -12.65
N LYS A 648 -1.68 -24.26 -11.54
CA LYS A 648 -3.14 -24.11 -11.54
C LYS A 648 -3.50 -22.63 -11.69
N ILE A 649 -4.66 -22.37 -12.26
CA ILE A 649 -5.18 -21.00 -12.39
C ILE A 649 -5.73 -20.55 -11.03
N MET A 650 -5.26 -19.42 -10.52
CA MET A 650 -5.78 -18.79 -9.31
C MET A 650 -6.87 -17.79 -9.69
N GLU A 651 -8.12 -18.08 -9.34
CA GLU A 651 -9.28 -17.21 -9.61
C GLU A 651 -9.69 -16.47 -8.33
N ILE A 652 -9.70 -15.14 -8.37
CA ILE A 652 -10.04 -14.28 -7.24
C ILE A 652 -11.35 -13.57 -7.53
N LYS A 653 -12.35 -13.75 -6.66
CA LYS A 653 -13.70 -13.18 -6.84
C LYS A 653 -14.31 -12.69 -5.54
N SER A 654 -15.30 -11.82 -5.64
CA SER A 654 -16.07 -11.32 -4.50
C SER A 654 -17.10 -12.36 -4.02
N GLY A 655 -17.43 -12.35 -2.73
CA GLY A 655 -18.50 -13.17 -2.17
C GLY A 655 -18.86 -12.81 -0.73
N ASN A 656 -19.74 -13.61 -0.12
CA ASN A 656 -20.28 -13.30 1.22
C ASN A 656 -19.35 -13.71 2.37
N ASN A 657 -18.43 -14.65 2.13
CA ASN A 657 -17.52 -15.20 3.12
C ASN A 657 -16.17 -15.46 2.45
N ASP A 658 -15.11 -15.39 3.26
CA ASP A 658 -13.80 -15.82 2.80
C ASP A 658 -13.80 -17.34 2.60
N ALA A 659 -13.31 -17.80 1.44
CA ALA A 659 -13.20 -19.22 1.13
C ALA A 659 -12.05 -19.48 0.15
N ILE A 660 -11.38 -20.61 0.32
CA ILE A 660 -10.37 -21.12 -0.61
C ILE A 660 -10.77 -22.54 -0.98
N GLU A 661 -10.93 -22.80 -2.28
CA GLU A 661 -11.30 -24.11 -2.81
C GLU A 661 -10.27 -24.55 -3.85
N ILE A 662 -9.66 -25.72 -3.64
CA ILE A 662 -8.70 -26.29 -4.59
C ILE A 662 -9.37 -27.38 -5.41
N THR A 663 -9.21 -27.29 -6.73
CA THR A 663 -9.58 -28.33 -7.70
C THR A 663 -8.33 -28.81 -8.44
N ASP A 664 -8.48 -29.78 -9.34
CA ASP A 664 -7.38 -30.28 -10.16
C ASP A 664 -6.73 -29.18 -11.02
N LYS A 665 -7.52 -28.19 -11.46
CA LYS A 665 -7.08 -27.15 -12.41
C LYS A 665 -7.00 -25.74 -11.83
N LYS A 666 -7.71 -25.48 -10.74
CA LYS A 666 -7.93 -24.11 -10.24
C LYS A 666 -7.81 -24.04 -8.72
N ILE A 667 -7.35 -22.89 -8.25
CA ILE A 667 -7.44 -22.44 -6.85
C ILE A 667 -8.42 -21.27 -6.86
N LYS A 668 -9.59 -21.45 -6.27
CA LYS A 668 -10.61 -20.39 -6.20
C LYS A 668 -10.53 -19.70 -4.86
N ILE A 669 -10.43 -18.38 -4.90
CA ILE A 669 -10.34 -17.51 -3.74
C ILE A 669 -11.56 -16.61 -3.76
N THR A 670 -12.40 -16.74 -2.75
CA THR A 670 -13.54 -15.85 -2.53
C THR A 670 -13.16 -14.88 -1.42
N ALA A 671 -13.16 -13.58 -1.74
CA ALA A 671 -12.92 -12.50 -0.79
C ALA A 671 -14.25 -11.97 -0.25
N LYS A 672 -14.39 -11.97 1.07
CA LYS A 672 -15.59 -11.44 1.72
C LYS A 672 -15.77 -9.96 1.41
N ASP A 673 -16.96 -9.62 0.91
CA ASP A 673 -17.35 -8.25 0.53
C ASP A 673 -16.39 -7.61 -0.50
N GLY A 674 -15.62 -8.43 -1.22
CA GLY A 674 -14.64 -7.99 -2.21
C GLY A 674 -13.29 -7.55 -1.64
N GLU A 675 -13.07 -7.58 -0.33
CA GLU A 675 -11.84 -7.09 0.31
C GLU A 675 -10.87 -8.23 0.62
N LEU A 676 -9.68 -8.21 0.00
CA LEU A 676 -8.64 -9.22 0.17
C LEU A 676 -7.32 -8.60 0.65
N ASN A 677 -6.98 -8.82 1.92
CA ASN A 677 -5.66 -8.46 2.45
C ASN A 677 -4.69 -9.64 2.28
N ALA A 678 -3.88 -9.63 1.23
CA ALA A 678 -3.04 -10.78 0.91
C ALA A 678 -1.75 -10.45 0.16
N VAL A 679 -0.72 -11.27 0.38
CA VAL A 679 0.43 -11.39 -0.52
C VAL A 679 0.22 -12.66 -1.35
N ILE A 680 0.07 -12.49 -2.66
CA ILE A 680 -0.23 -13.56 -3.61
C ILE A 680 1.01 -13.87 -4.43
N VAL A 681 1.45 -15.13 -4.39
CA VAL A 681 2.66 -15.58 -5.10
C VAL A 681 2.40 -16.95 -5.72
N THR A 682 2.29 -17.04 -7.04
CA THR A 682 2.00 -18.32 -7.70
C THR A 682 2.82 -18.55 -8.97
N ASN A 683 2.99 -19.82 -9.34
CA ASN A 683 3.53 -20.18 -10.64
C ASN A 683 2.48 -20.20 -11.76
N GLY A 684 1.18 -20.22 -11.45
CA GLY A 684 0.11 -20.28 -12.44
C GLY A 684 -0.48 -18.93 -12.81
N ASP A 685 -1.40 -18.93 -13.77
CA ASP A 685 -2.14 -17.72 -14.16
C ASP A 685 -3.00 -17.22 -12.99
N ILE A 686 -3.13 -15.90 -12.88
CA ILE A 686 -4.06 -15.25 -11.96
C ILE A 686 -5.17 -14.59 -12.77
N ILE A 687 -6.42 -14.82 -12.39
CA ILE A 687 -7.60 -14.16 -12.94
C ILE A 687 -8.32 -13.44 -11.81
N ILE A 688 -8.55 -12.14 -11.97
CA ILE A 688 -9.29 -11.30 -11.01
C ILE A 688 -10.64 -10.91 -11.62
N ASP A 689 -11.70 -11.24 -10.89
CA ASP A 689 -13.09 -10.95 -11.24
C ASP A 689 -13.53 -9.57 -10.72
N ASP A 690 -14.83 -9.28 -10.77
CA ASP A 690 -15.39 -7.96 -10.50
C ASP A 690 -15.52 -7.63 -9.00
N ASN A 691 -15.47 -6.32 -8.71
CA ASN A 691 -15.67 -5.74 -7.38
C ASN A 691 -14.70 -6.32 -6.33
N ILE A 692 -13.42 -6.27 -6.64
CA ILE A 692 -12.32 -6.77 -5.81
C ILE A 692 -11.35 -5.64 -5.45
N THR A 693 -11.10 -5.47 -4.15
CA THR A 693 -10.00 -4.69 -3.60
C THR A 693 -8.94 -5.65 -3.05
N ILE A 694 -7.73 -5.61 -3.58
CA ILE A 694 -6.59 -6.36 -3.06
C ILE A 694 -5.65 -5.38 -2.36
N ASN A 695 -5.49 -5.53 -1.05
CA ASN A 695 -4.50 -4.81 -0.27
C ASN A 695 -3.30 -5.75 -0.05
N GLY A 696 -2.18 -5.49 -0.73
CA GLY A 696 -0.96 -6.30 -0.69
C GLY A 696 -0.26 -6.37 -2.04
N ASN A 697 0.29 -7.54 -2.39
CA ASN A 697 1.13 -7.71 -3.58
C ASN A 697 0.65 -8.90 -4.41
N ILE A 698 0.76 -8.79 -5.74
CA ILE A 698 0.44 -9.86 -6.69
C ILE A 698 1.67 -10.22 -7.48
N ILE A 699 2.05 -11.48 -7.42
CA ILE A 699 3.25 -11.98 -8.05
C ILE A 699 2.96 -13.32 -8.72
N THR A 700 3.17 -13.37 -10.03
CA THR A 700 3.01 -14.61 -10.79
C THR A 700 4.15 -14.79 -11.79
N THR A 701 4.59 -16.03 -12.00
CA THR A 701 5.51 -16.37 -13.10
C THR A 701 4.79 -16.56 -14.44
N ASP A 702 3.44 -16.61 -14.45
CA ASP A 702 2.60 -16.72 -15.64
C ASP A 702 1.85 -15.40 -15.91
N ASN A 703 0.63 -15.46 -16.46
CA ASN A 703 -0.13 -14.26 -16.81
C ASN A 703 -0.96 -13.74 -15.63
N LEU A 704 -1.22 -12.44 -15.64
CA LEU A 704 -2.26 -11.80 -14.83
C LEU A 704 -3.36 -11.31 -15.76
N SER A 705 -4.61 -11.70 -15.51
CA SER A 705 -5.78 -11.22 -16.25
C SER A 705 -6.78 -10.56 -15.31
N ILE A 706 -7.26 -9.38 -15.68
CA ILE A 706 -8.38 -8.73 -14.99
C ILE A 706 -9.56 -8.73 -15.96
N GLU A 707 -10.57 -9.53 -15.61
CA GLU A 707 -11.76 -9.75 -16.44
C GLU A 707 -13.00 -9.03 -15.87
N GLY A 708 -12.95 -8.62 -14.60
CA GLY A 708 -14.05 -7.95 -13.92
C GLY A 708 -13.92 -6.43 -13.80
N SER A 709 -15.03 -5.75 -13.51
CA SER A 709 -15.08 -4.29 -13.33
C SER A 709 -14.92 -3.89 -11.86
N ASN A 710 -14.46 -2.66 -11.60
CA ASN A 710 -14.22 -2.11 -10.25
C ASN A 710 -13.19 -2.92 -9.46
N VAL A 711 -11.97 -3.00 -10.01
CA VAL A 711 -10.84 -3.65 -9.34
C VAL A 711 -9.88 -2.61 -8.80
N GLU A 712 -9.44 -2.79 -7.57
CA GLU A 712 -8.46 -1.92 -6.92
C GLU A 712 -7.33 -2.78 -6.34
N ILE A 713 -6.09 -2.45 -6.66
CA ILE A 713 -4.90 -3.15 -6.14
C ILE A 713 -4.03 -2.12 -5.44
N LYS A 714 -3.83 -2.28 -4.14
CA LYS A 714 -3.06 -1.36 -3.29
C LYS A 714 -1.86 -2.09 -2.71
N GLU A 715 -0.66 -1.60 -3.00
CA GLU A 715 0.53 -1.94 -2.24
C GLU A 715 0.34 -1.42 -0.81
N ASP A 716 -0.03 -2.33 0.09
CA ASP A 716 -0.24 -2.02 1.49
C ASP A 716 0.90 -2.61 2.31
N LYS A 717 1.81 -1.72 2.73
CA LYS A 717 2.94 -2.09 3.58
C LYS A 717 2.51 -2.83 4.85
N ASN A 718 1.45 -2.39 5.53
CA ASN A 718 1.02 -3.04 6.75
C ASN A 718 0.52 -4.47 6.49
N VAL A 719 -0.22 -4.70 5.40
CA VAL A 719 -0.61 -6.07 5.01
C VAL A 719 0.62 -6.92 4.70
N LYS A 720 1.56 -6.39 3.90
CA LYS A 720 2.81 -7.08 3.55
C LYS A 720 3.60 -7.47 4.80
N ASP A 721 3.83 -6.51 5.69
CA ASP A 721 4.58 -6.71 6.94
C ASP A 721 3.91 -7.79 7.81
N LYS A 722 2.57 -7.78 7.90
CA LYS A 722 1.78 -8.78 8.64
C LYS A 722 1.87 -10.18 8.04
N VAL A 723 1.82 -10.29 6.72
CA VAL A 723 1.93 -11.58 6.03
C VAL A 723 3.36 -12.13 6.15
N ILE A 724 4.38 -11.29 5.99
CA ILE A 724 5.79 -11.64 6.20
C ILE A 724 6.04 -12.12 7.63
N GLU A 725 5.56 -11.39 8.64
CA GLU A 725 5.72 -11.75 10.06
C GLU A 725 5.12 -13.14 10.33
N SER A 726 3.89 -13.38 9.84
CA SER A 726 3.19 -14.65 10.05
C SER A 726 3.82 -15.86 9.33
N LYS A 727 4.65 -15.63 8.30
CA LYS A 727 5.21 -16.66 7.43
C LYS A 727 6.69 -16.43 7.12
N SER A 728 7.44 -15.89 8.07
CA SER A 728 8.82 -15.41 7.85
C SER A 728 9.77 -16.45 7.27
N ASP A 729 9.72 -17.70 7.75
CA ASP A 729 10.52 -18.81 7.22
C ASP A 729 10.15 -19.14 5.76
N LEU A 730 8.85 -19.15 5.47
CA LEU A 730 8.33 -19.42 4.12
C LEU A 730 8.73 -18.30 3.15
N PHE A 731 8.67 -17.04 3.60
CA PHE A 731 9.16 -15.89 2.82
C PHE A 731 10.65 -16.01 2.51
N LYS A 732 11.49 -16.35 3.50
CA LYS A 732 12.92 -16.58 3.29
C LYS A 732 13.18 -17.72 2.31
N GLU A 733 12.36 -18.76 2.32
CA GLU A 733 12.48 -19.87 1.36
C GLU A 733 12.07 -19.47 -0.06
N ILE A 734 11.03 -18.66 -0.21
CA ILE A 734 10.53 -18.22 -1.52
C ILE A 734 11.45 -17.17 -2.14
N PHE A 735 11.91 -16.19 -1.37
CA PHE A 735 12.65 -15.05 -1.91
C PHE A 735 14.17 -15.10 -1.63
N GLY A 736 14.61 -16.14 -0.92
CA GLY A 736 15.99 -16.32 -0.47
C GLY A 736 16.37 -15.42 0.72
N VAL A 737 17.53 -15.72 1.33
CA VAL A 737 18.35 -14.73 2.02
C VAL A 737 19.35 -14.25 0.98
N MET A 738 19.20 -13.03 0.46
CA MET A 738 20.21 -12.50 -0.45
C MET A 738 21.42 -12.07 0.37
N THR A 739 22.52 -12.80 0.20
CA THR A 739 23.85 -12.38 0.61
C THR A 739 24.22 -11.13 -0.18
N SER A 740 24.04 -9.95 0.41
CA SER A 740 25.05 -8.91 0.26
C SER A 740 26.22 -9.32 1.16
N GLU A 741 27.36 -9.60 0.53
CA GLU A 741 28.66 -9.72 1.21
C GLU A 741 28.99 -8.37 1.87
N GLU A 742 28.34 -7.99 2.97
CA GLU A 742 28.82 -6.93 3.87
C GLU A 742 28.06 -6.77 5.21
N ILE A 743 27.23 -7.72 5.66
CA ILE A 743 26.74 -7.68 7.05
C ILE A 743 27.78 -8.38 7.94
N ASN A 744 28.79 -7.61 8.32
CA ASN A 744 29.62 -7.93 9.47
C ASN A 744 28.70 -8.26 10.65
N LYS A 745 28.89 -9.46 11.20
CA LYS A 745 28.49 -9.83 12.55
C LYS A 745 28.86 -8.69 13.49
N ASN A 746 27.88 -7.94 13.96
CA ASN A 746 27.84 -7.25 15.24
C ASN A 746 26.54 -6.45 15.32
N GLU A 747 25.48 -7.08 15.82
CA GLU A 747 24.82 -6.67 17.05
C GLU A 747 23.66 -7.65 17.30
N THR A 748 23.60 -8.17 18.52
CA THR A 748 22.39 -8.77 19.06
C THR A 748 21.37 -7.64 19.22
N THR A 749 20.73 -7.23 18.13
CA THR A 749 19.60 -6.32 18.17
C THR A 749 18.47 -7.05 18.88
N LYS A 750 18.27 -6.72 20.16
CA LYS A 750 17.02 -7.01 20.86
C LYS A 750 15.89 -6.52 19.95
N ASN A 751 15.00 -7.42 19.52
CA ASN A 751 13.77 -7.09 18.80
C ASN A 751 13.01 -5.99 19.57
N ILE A 752 13.12 -4.73 19.15
CA ILE A 752 12.33 -3.64 19.72
C ILE A 752 10.96 -3.70 19.06
N VAL A 753 10.01 -4.30 19.78
CA VAL A 753 8.58 -4.32 19.45
C VAL A 753 8.02 -2.89 19.59
N SER A 754 7.48 -2.31 18.51
CA SER A 754 6.84 -0.99 18.56
C SER A 754 5.33 -1.13 18.82
N SER A 755 4.80 -0.46 19.84
CA SER A 755 3.35 -0.37 20.05
C SER A 755 2.74 0.75 19.21
N GLN A 756 1.86 0.42 18.26
CA GLN A 756 1.03 1.38 17.54
C GLN A 756 -0.42 0.91 17.57
N TYR A 757 -1.26 1.58 18.36
CA TYR A 757 -2.70 1.31 18.44
C TYR A 757 -3.49 2.60 18.66
N ASN A 758 -4.75 2.62 18.23
CA ASN A 758 -5.67 3.70 18.51
C ASN A 758 -6.55 3.33 19.72
N ILE A 759 -6.50 4.13 20.79
CA ILE A 759 -7.27 3.88 22.01
C ILE A 759 -8.79 3.86 21.78
N ASP A 760 -9.28 4.61 20.78
CA ASP A 760 -10.71 4.70 20.48
C ASP A 760 -11.31 3.37 19.97
N ASP A 761 -10.46 2.46 19.48
CA ASP A 761 -10.88 1.11 19.08
C ASP A 761 -11.23 0.24 20.29
N PHE A 762 -10.59 0.52 21.43
CA PHE A 762 -10.72 -0.27 22.66
C PHE A 762 -11.56 0.42 23.73
N LEU A 763 -11.64 1.75 23.75
CA LEU A 763 -12.35 2.52 24.77
C LEU A 763 -13.42 3.41 24.14
N LYS A 764 -14.70 3.06 24.31
CA LYS A 764 -15.84 3.80 23.74
C LYS A 764 -16.73 4.42 24.81
N ILE A 765 -17.15 5.67 24.59
CA ILE A 765 -18.20 6.30 25.39
C ILE A 765 -19.55 5.68 25.03
N ASN A 766 -20.24 5.15 26.03
CA ASN A 766 -21.58 4.59 25.86
C ASN A 766 -22.67 5.63 26.20
N ARG A 767 -22.57 6.29 27.36
CA ARG A 767 -23.59 7.23 27.84
C ARG A 767 -23.00 8.36 28.66
N TRP A 768 -23.54 9.57 28.48
CA TRP A 768 -23.28 10.74 29.31
C TRP A 768 -24.61 11.32 29.80
N LYS A 769 -24.74 11.65 31.09
CA LYS A 769 -25.94 12.29 31.63
C LYS A 769 -25.67 13.16 32.86
N ILE A 770 -26.50 14.18 33.01
CA ILE A 770 -26.58 14.99 34.23
C ILE A 770 -27.43 14.25 35.26
N LEU A 771 -26.88 14.01 36.45
CA LEU A 771 -27.59 13.38 37.56
C LEU A 771 -28.24 14.41 38.50
N LYS A 772 -27.54 15.52 38.77
CA LYS A 772 -27.97 16.54 39.74
C LYS A 772 -27.37 17.91 39.45
#